data_AF-K2NFC2-F1
#
_entry.id   AF-K2NFC2-F1
#
_cell.length_a   1.000
_cell.length_b   1.000
_cell.length_c   1.000
_cell.angle_alpha   90.00
_cell.angle_beta   90.00
_cell.angle_gamma   90.00
#
_symmetry.space_group_name_H-M   'P 1'
#
loop_
_entity.id
_entity.type
_entity.pdbx_description
1 polymer ?
#
loop_
_entity_poly.entity_id
_entity_poly.type
_entity_poly.pdbx_seq_one_letter_code
_entity_poly.pdbx_strand_id
1 'polypeptide(L)'
;MLSRVAAVTAPSTHNRRRVTGSSGRRREGGESEQQRPNMSRHLFYSVVLLLVVMMHCACGAAAAGESQSENVRLPQWADIFVPLKTIVLAKDGTEMGVKVEFTSPSLVRAGGVMAVIAEGGVVRGSPGTSKEVTFHFDIDAGYLNPAWDWPTVLAEVNKDTWRACVAVSTVNETSRVGVARRSTTIAGGLKVLLLVEIYEKKYDDATKKWNRGDSDLQLVVGEATQSKDGEWKGMINWDDPKELLNKIAPQTKGKLKDILPTGGSGILMEDGTFVFPLTATNDEGVFVSMIISSPDDGKNWVFAGGSFPARCRRSCITEWEKGRILMIAHTADSQRVYESDDMGRTWTEAVGTLPGVWVESRSGVLWDINLRVDALITATIEGKKVMLYTQRGYLSRDKGANALYLWVTDNNRTLHVGPLFVEDDVTLTFDNTLLYSDGDLHFLQDAVFGARGSVISLARLTEELNTIKSVLSTWAQLDASFSASSIPTAGLVGVLSNAASDDETWMDDYRCVNARVKNAVKVRDGFEFLGPGSGATWPVNSRESNGLYTFVNRDFTIVATVNIKKVPKTSTSLLGASLGDGSGKKIIGLSYSPDSKWETVFDGKTTPQDSTWEPEKEYQVALMLKDGKKGSVYVNGVAVGSSETIPTPEERGDVISHFYIGDEEGGSGSSVTVTNVFLYNRPLSADEIKMVKKLDGSVRVGVSRVLLLLLLGLGGIAALY
;
A
#
# COMPACT_ATOMS: atom_id res chain seq x y z
N MET A 1 41.95 -33.13 28.88
CA MET A 1 42.82 -32.19 29.63
C MET A 1 41.98 -30.97 30.03
N LEU A 2 42.04 -30.60 31.30
CA LEU A 2 41.27 -29.56 31.99
C LEU A 2 41.78 -28.14 31.70
N SER A 3 40.88 -27.14 31.68
CA SER A 3 40.85 -25.95 32.58
C SER A 3 39.76 -24.96 32.09
N ARG A 4 38.60 -24.81 32.78
CA ARG A 4 38.19 -23.79 33.78
C ARG A 4 38.06 -22.35 33.22
N VAL A 5 37.13 -21.46 33.59
CA VAL A 5 35.94 -21.33 34.48
C VAL A 5 35.45 -19.88 34.23
N ALA A 6 34.15 -19.59 34.31
CA ALA A 6 33.56 -18.51 35.13
C ALA A 6 32.20 -18.02 34.57
N ALA A 7 31.13 -18.40 35.27
CA ALA A 7 29.88 -17.68 35.31
C ALA A 7 29.93 -16.70 36.50
N VAL A 8 29.27 -15.54 36.38
CA VAL A 8 29.07 -14.61 37.50
C VAL A 8 27.59 -14.22 37.57
N THR A 9 27.06 -14.35 38.77
CA THR A 9 25.68 -14.10 39.21
C THR A 9 25.67 -12.94 40.21
N ALA A 10 24.49 -12.30 40.35
CA ALA A 10 23.99 -11.51 41.49
C ALA A 10 24.38 -10.00 41.53
N PRO A 11 23.71 -9.12 42.34
CA PRO A 11 22.69 -9.39 43.36
C PRO A 11 21.49 -8.41 43.45
N SER A 12 20.53 -8.82 44.30
CA SER A 12 19.46 -8.03 44.90
C SER A 12 19.91 -7.39 46.23
N THR A 13 19.34 -6.22 46.59
CA THR A 13 19.27 -5.73 47.99
C THR A 13 18.01 -4.90 48.25
N HIS A 14 17.40 -5.15 49.42
CA HIS A 14 16.20 -4.56 50.03
C HIS A 14 16.43 -3.21 50.77
N ASN A 15 15.37 -2.37 50.95
CA ASN A 15 14.64 -2.22 52.24
C ASN A 15 13.61 -1.03 52.32
N ARG A 16 12.38 -1.36 52.80
CA ARG A 16 11.48 -0.72 53.84
C ARG A 16 10.85 0.68 53.57
N ARG A 17 9.62 1.07 54.00
CA ARG A 17 8.71 0.65 55.11
C ARG A 17 7.31 1.33 55.06
N ARG A 18 6.34 0.75 55.83
CA ARG A 18 4.99 1.16 56.37
C ARG A 18 3.80 0.46 55.67
N VAL A 19 3.03 -0.48 56.24
CA VAL A 19 2.37 -0.77 57.55
C VAL A 19 1.07 -0.01 57.82
N THR A 20 -0.05 -0.73 57.66
CA THR A 20 -1.26 -0.95 58.53
C THR A 20 -2.18 -1.91 57.75
N GLY A 21 -2.96 -2.87 58.24
CA GLY A 21 -3.30 -3.45 59.54
C GLY A 21 -4.46 -4.45 59.28
N SER A 22 -4.46 -5.63 59.91
CA SER A 22 -5.38 -6.76 59.63
C SER A 22 -6.60 -6.83 60.54
N SER A 23 -7.71 -7.44 60.09
CA SER A 23 -8.57 -8.41 60.81
C SER A 23 -9.70 -8.87 59.84
N GLY A 24 -10.23 -10.10 59.77
CA GLY A 24 -9.99 -11.38 60.42
C GLY A 24 -11.11 -12.38 59.98
N ARG A 25 -10.87 -13.68 60.26
CA ARG A 25 -11.84 -14.79 60.49
C ARG A 25 -12.31 -15.72 59.34
N ARG A 26 -11.60 -16.87 59.23
CA ARG A 26 -12.04 -18.29 59.21
C ARG A 26 -13.55 -18.62 59.00
N ARG A 27 -13.88 -19.55 58.07
CA ARG A 27 -14.10 -21.02 58.31
C ARG A 27 -14.46 -21.80 57.03
N GLU A 28 -14.19 -23.10 57.08
CA GLU A 28 -14.21 -24.15 56.04
C GLU A 28 -15.60 -24.60 55.56
N GLY A 29 -15.64 -25.29 54.41
CA GLY A 29 -16.27 -26.63 54.32
C GLY A 29 -17.20 -26.91 53.13
N GLY A 30 -16.82 -27.88 52.28
CA GLY A 30 -17.72 -28.97 51.84
C GLY A 30 -18.20 -28.97 50.37
N GLU A 31 -17.67 -29.91 49.58
CA GLU A 31 -18.14 -30.32 48.25
C GLU A 31 -19.46 -31.12 48.29
N SER A 32 -20.28 -31.00 47.23
CA SER A 32 -21.13 -32.09 46.70
C SER A 32 -21.59 -31.77 45.26
N GLU A 33 -21.24 -32.64 44.31
CA GLU A 33 -21.87 -32.80 42.98
C GLU A 33 -23.28 -33.46 43.13
N GLN A 34 -24.22 -33.56 42.17
CA GLN A 34 -24.32 -33.33 40.72
C GLN A 34 -25.83 -33.26 40.36
N GLN A 35 -26.25 -32.50 39.33
CA GLN A 35 -27.35 -32.89 38.39
C GLN A 35 -27.48 -31.91 37.20
N ARG A 36 -27.39 -32.43 35.97
CA ARG A 36 -27.90 -31.87 34.69
C ARG A 36 -29.26 -32.54 34.38
N PRO A 37 -29.98 -32.24 33.28
CA PRO A 37 -30.25 -31.00 32.52
C PRO A 37 -31.79 -30.78 32.32
N ASN A 38 -32.24 -29.65 31.76
CA ASN A 38 -33.46 -29.70 30.93
C ASN A 38 -33.58 -28.55 29.90
N MET A 39 -34.08 -28.92 28.72
CA MET A 39 -34.30 -28.09 27.55
C MET A 39 -35.69 -27.42 27.52
N SER A 40 -35.73 -26.32 26.77
CA SER A 40 -36.72 -25.96 25.73
C SER A 40 -37.77 -24.89 26.00
N ARG A 41 -37.96 -24.12 24.92
CA ARG A 41 -39.07 -23.23 24.52
C ARG A 41 -38.98 -21.80 25.05
N HIS A 42 -38.68 -20.85 24.17
CA HIS A 42 -39.75 -20.06 23.53
C HIS A 42 -39.26 -19.36 22.25
N LEU A 43 -40.10 -19.51 21.22
CA LEU A 43 -40.08 -18.80 19.94
C LEU A 43 -40.46 -17.33 20.15
N PHE A 44 -39.77 -16.40 19.51
CA PHE A 44 -40.37 -15.14 19.07
C PHE A 44 -39.99 -14.89 17.61
N TYR A 45 -40.98 -15.08 16.74
CA TYR A 45 -41.04 -14.49 15.41
C TYR A 45 -41.27 -12.99 15.57
N SER A 46 -40.46 -12.17 14.91
CA SER A 46 -40.86 -10.81 14.55
C SER A 46 -40.31 -10.50 13.16
N VAL A 47 -41.20 -10.63 12.19
CA VAL A 47 -41.08 -10.10 10.84
C VAL A 47 -41.45 -8.62 10.94
N VAL A 48 -40.52 -7.71 10.69
CA VAL A 48 -40.82 -6.31 10.37
C VAL A 48 -39.93 -5.88 9.20
N LEU A 49 -40.61 -5.50 8.12
CA LEU A 49 -40.11 -4.95 6.87
C LEU A 49 -38.94 -3.96 7.06
N LEU A 50 -37.81 -4.24 6.40
CA LEU A 50 -36.77 -3.24 6.12
C LEU A 50 -37.15 -2.48 4.84
N LEU A 51 -37.69 -1.27 5.03
CA LEU A 51 -37.79 -0.26 3.97
C LEU A 51 -36.38 0.23 3.63
N VAL A 52 -35.93 -0.13 2.44
CA VAL A 52 -34.69 0.35 1.83
C VAL A 52 -34.84 1.83 1.49
N VAL A 53 -34.13 2.69 2.21
CA VAL A 53 -33.91 4.08 1.81
C VAL A 53 -32.46 4.19 1.33
N MET A 54 -32.29 4.18 0.01
CA MET A 54 -31.02 4.40 -0.69
C MET A 54 -30.59 5.86 -0.53
N MET A 55 -29.81 6.18 0.51
CA MET A 55 -29.02 7.41 0.54
C MET A 55 -27.74 7.20 -0.29
N HIS A 56 -27.66 7.93 -1.41
CA HIS A 56 -26.44 8.08 -2.20
C HIS A 56 -25.56 9.14 -1.52
N CYS A 57 -24.54 8.70 -0.77
CA CYS A 57 -23.50 9.58 -0.25
C CYS A 57 -22.25 9.49 -1.11
N ALA A 58 -21.85 10.64 -1.66
CA ALA A 58 -20.60 10.84 -2.36
C ALA A 58 -19.43 10.59 -1.38
N CYS A 59 -18.59 9.61 -1.69
CA CYS A 59 -17.43 9.26 -0.88
C CYS A 59 -16.39 10.39 -0.97
N GLY A 60 -16.28 11.17 0.10
CA GLY A 60 -15.18 12.10 0.34
C GLY A 60 -14.00 11.33 0.92
N ALA A 61 -12.78 11.67 0.49
CA ALA A 61 -11.54 11.11 1.03
C ALA A 61 -11.54 11.18 2.57
N ALA A 62 -11.32 10.03 3.19
CA ALA A 62 -11.55 9.78 4.61
C ALA A 62 -10.80 10.76 5.51
N ALA A 63 -11.54 11.39 6.41
CA ALA A 63 -10.99 12.10 7.54
C ALA A 63 -10.22 11.09 8.42
N ALA A 64 -8.93 11.32 8.64
CA ALA A 64 -8.41 11.00 9.95
C ALA A 64 -9.22 11.87 10.91
N GLY A 65 -9.94 11.29 11.88
CA GLY A 65 -10.75 12.02 12.88
C GLY A 65 -12.08 11.38 13.23
N GLU A 66 -12.08 10.63 14.34
CA GLU A 66 -13.23 10.07 15.07
C GLU A 66 -14.27 9.27 14.26
N SER A 67 -14.17 7.94 14.42
CA SER A 67 -15.00 6.91 13.80
C SER A 67 -16.47 7.00 14.24
N GLN A 68 -17.31 7.63 13.41
CA GLN A 68 -18.67 7.14 13.23
C GLN A 68 -18.59 5.88 12.35
N SER A 69 -19.12 4.77 12.85
CA SER A 69 -19.19 3.48 12.15
C SER A 69 -20.10 3.58 10.92
N GLU A 70 -19.61 4.18 9.84
CA GLU A 70 -20.25 4.11 8.53
C GLU A 70 -20.06 2.70 7.95
N ASN A 71 -21.14 2.13 7.37
CA ASN A 71 -21.11 0.81 6.74
C ASN A 71 -20.09 0.79 5.58
N VAL A 72 -18.89 0.28 5.86
CA VAL A 72 -17.86 0.03 4.86
C VAL A 72 -18.40 -0.94 3.81
N ARG A 73 -18.55 -0.46 2.57
CA ARG A 73 -18.90 -1.32 1.43
C ARG A 73 -17.64 -2.01 0.93
N LEU A 74 -17.56 -3.32 1.17
CA LEU A 74 -16.49 -4.16 0.63
C LEU A 74 -16.82 -4.62 -0.80
N PRO A 75 -15.81 -4.92 -1.62
CA PRO A 75 -16.02 -5.52 -2.93
C PRO A 75 -16.83 -6.81 -2.87
N GLN A 76 -17.52 -7.14 -3.96
CA GLN A 76 -18.13 -8.45 -4.14
C GLN A 76 -17.06 -9.47 -4.54
N TRP A 77 -17.05 -10.61 -3.86
CA TRP A 77 -16.04 -11.65 -4.01
C TRP A 77 -16.56 -12.89 -4.73
N ALA A 78 -15.76 -13.39 -5.65
CA ALA A 78 -15.91 -14.67 -6.33
C ALA A 78 -14.87 -15.65 -5.75
N ASP A 79 -15.30 -16.66 -4.99
CA ASP A 79 -14.40 -17.67 -4.45
C ASP A 79 -14.01 -18.67 -5.55
N ILE A 80 -12.82 -18.51 -6.11
CA ILE A 80 -12.36 -19.27 -7.27
C ILE A 80 -11.84 -20.64 -6.84
N PHE A 81 -11.05 -20.68 -5.77
CA PHE A 81 -10.53 -21.92 -5.21
C PHE A 81 -10.91 -22.04 -3.74
N VAL A 82 -11.69 -23.06 -3.43
CA VAL A 82 -12.17 -23.37 -2.08
C VAL A 82 -11.63 -24.74 -1.67
N PRO A 83 -10.84 -24.83 -0.59
CA PRO A 83 -10.33 -26.10 -0.08
C PRO A 83 -11.45 -27.10 0.15
N LEU A 84 -11.17 -28.37 -0.16
CA LEU A 84 -12.08 -29.50 0.02
C LEU A 84 -13.40 -29.42 -0.79
N LYS A 85 -13.57 -28.39 -1.63
CA LYS A 85 -14.76 -28.18 -2.47
C LYS A 85 -14.42 -28.09 -3.95
N THR A 86 -13.44 -27.27 -4.33
CA THR A 86 -13.05 -27.12 -5.74
C THR A 86 -12.41 -28.41 -6.25
N ILE A 87 -13.07 -29.07 -7.20
CA ILE A 87 -12.54 -30.26 -7.88
C ILE A 87 -11.60 -29.82 -9.01
N VAL A 88 -10.44 -30.44 -9.07
CA VAL A 88 -9.40 -30.19 -10.08
C VAL A 88 -9.41 -31.30 -11.12
N LEU A 89 -9.29 -30.94 -12.39
CA LEU A 89 -9.20 -31.84 -13.53
C LEU A 89 -7.75 -31.94 -14.05
N ALA A 90 -7.35 -33.12 -14.49
CA ALA A 90 -6.13 -33.30 -15.28
C ALA A 90 -6.28 -32.67 -16.68
N LYS A 91 -5.17 -32.58 -17.42
CA LYS A 91 -5.14 -32.01 -18.78
C LYS A 91 -6.08 -32.74 -19.76
N ASP A 92 -6.33 -34.03 -19.54
CA ASP A 92 -7.25 -34.85 -20.35
C ASP A 92 -8.71 -34.80 -19.87
N GLY A 93 -9.00 -34.01 -18.83
CA GLY A 93 -10.34 -33.85 -18.25
C GLY A 93 -10.69 -34.83 -17.14
N THR A 94 -9.79 -35.75 -16.77
CA THR A 94 -10.01 -36.70 -15.66
C THR A 94 -10.08 -35.98 -14.32
N GLU A 95 -11.05 -36.31 -13.46
CA GLU A 95 -11.13 -35.73 -12.12
C GLU A 95 -9.98 -36.23 -11.21
N MET A 96 -9.20 -35.29 -10.67
CA MET A 96 -8.08 -35.54 -9.76
C MET A 96 -8.46 -35.39 -8.28
N GLY A 97 -9.72 -35.05 -7.99
CA GLY A 97 -10.25 -34.80 -6.66
C GLY A 97 -10.10 -33.34 -6.20
N VAL A 98 -10.12 -33.13 -4.89
CA VAL A 98 -10.04 -31.80 -4.25
C VAL A 98 -8.68 -31.58 -3.59
N LYS A 99 -8.29 -30.32 -3.44
CA LYS A 99 -7.09 -29.90 -2.69
C LYS A 99 -7.46 -29.54 -1.25
N VAL A 100 -6.51 -29.66 -0.33
CA VAL A 100 -6.70 -29.27 1.09
C VAL A 100 -6.35 -27.81 1.36
N GLU A 101 -5.60 -27.17 0.46
CA GLU A 101 -5.22 -25.75 0.52
C GLU A 101 -4.89 -25.22 -0.88
N PHE A 102 -5.05 -23.91 -1.07
CA PHE A 102 -4.70 -23.20 -2.30
C PHE A 102 -3.97 -21.90 -1.98
N THR A 103 -2.71 -21.76 -2.38
CA THR A 103 -1.87 -20.60 -1.98
C THR A 103 -1.18 -19.92 -3.17
N SER A 104 -0.46 -18.83 -2.93
CA SER A 104 0.35 -18.11 -3.92
C SER A 104 -0.45 -17.67 -5.17
N PRO A 105 -1.52 -16.88 -4.99
CA PRO A 105 -2.43 -16.52 -6.08
C PRO A 105 -1.71 -15.67 -7.14
N SER A 106 -2.03 -15.95 -8.40
CA SER A 106 -1.54 -15.18 -9.55
C SER A 106 -2.67 -14.98 -10.55
N LEU A 107 -2.76 -13.79 -11.15
CA LEU A 107 -3.85 -13.39 -12.03
C LEU A 107 -3.31 -12.87 -13.35
N VAL A 108 -3.74 -13.48 -14.46
CA VAL A 108 -3.29 -13.11 -15.81
C VAL A 108 -4.43 -13.05 -16.80
N ARG A 109 -4.22 -12.31 -17.89
CA ARG A 109 -5.10 -12.31 -19.05
C ARG A 109 -4.29 -12.47 -20.33
N ALA A 110 -4.62 -13.49 -21.12
CA ALA A 110 -3.99 -13.78 -22.41
C ALA A 110 -5.07 -14.15 -23.44
N GLY A 111 -5.00 -13.57 -24.63
CA GLY A 111 -6.00 -13.82 -25.68
C GLY A 111 -7.44 -13.52 -25.26
N GLY A 112 -7.65 -12.61 -24.31
CA GLY A 112 -8.95 -12.30 -23.70
C GLY A 112 -9.38 -13.24 -22.56
N VAL A 113 -8.73 -14.41 -22.42
CA VAL A 113 -8.98 -15.37 -21.33
C VAL A 113 -8.33 -14.87 -20.06
N MET A 114 -9.11 -14.75 -18.99
CA MET A 114 -8.57 -14.51 -17.65
C MET A 114 -8.37 -15.83 -16.92
N ALA A 115 -7.17 -16.03 -16.38
CA ALA A 115 -6.82 -17.22 -15.62
C ALA A 115 -6.35 -16.85 -14.22
N VAL A 116 -6.90 -17.57 -13.23
CA VAL A 116 -6.50 -17.51 -11.84
C VAL A 116 -5.64 -18.73 -11.57
N ILE A 117 -4.39 -18.53 -11.16
CA ILE A 117 -3.40 -19.58 -10.96
C ILE A 117 -3.05 -19.67 -9.48
N ALA A 118 -2.92 -20.89 -8.97
CA ALA A 118 -2.67 -21.17 -7.55
C ALA A 118 -1.84 -22.44 -7.34
N GLU A 119 -1.11 -22.49 -6.23
CA GLU A 119 -0.51 -23.73 -5.72
C GLU A 119 -1.60 -24.58 -5.04
N GLY A 120 -1.85 -25.79 -5.53
CA GLY A 120 -2.86 -26.71 -4.99
C GLY A 120 -2.25 -27.83 -4.16
N GLY A 121 -2.44 -27.79 -2.84
CA GLY A 121 -1.84 -28.72 -1.88
C GLY A 121 -2.68 -29.96 -1.58
N VAL A 122 -2.03 -31.12 -1.45
CA VAL A 122 -2.64 -32.35 -0.91
C VAL A 122 -1.71 -32.99 0.11
N VAL A 123 -2.27 -33.45 1.23
CA VAL A 123 -1.51 -34.19 2.25
C VAL A 123 -1.27 -35.63 1.78
N ARG A 124 -0.02 -36.08 1.89
CA ARG A 124 0.41 -37.44 1.58
C ARG A 124 1.02 -38.10 2.81
N GLY A 125 0.52 -39.30 3.12
CA GLY A 125 1.10 -40.14 4.16
C GLY A 125 2.35 -40.87 3.68
N SER A 126 3.24 -41.19 4.60
CA SER A 126 4.37 -42.08 4.35
C SER A 126 3.93 -43.52 4.03
N PRO A 127 4.71 -44.29 3.24
CA PRO A 127 4.52 -45.73 3.09
C PRO A 127 4.51 -46.47 4.45
N GLY A 128 3.68 -47.51 4.58
CA GLY A 128 3.66 -48.42 5.73
C GLY A 128 2.95 -47.86 6.97
N THR A 129 3.47 -48.14 8.17
CA THR A 129 2.84 -47.75 9.46
C THR A 129 3.39 -46.45 10.05
N SER A 130 4.26 -45.73 9.31
CA SER A 130 4.79 -44.45 9.76
C SER A 130 3.68 -43.39 9.76
N LYS A 131 3.73 -42.46 10.72
CA LYS A 131 2.78 -41.35 10.86
C LYS A 131 3.27 -40.07 10.20
N GLU A 132 4.39 -40.13 9.49
CA GLU A 132 4.93 -38.95 8.83
C GLU A 132 4.06 -38.56 7.63
N VAL A 133 3.90 -37.25 7.46
CA VAL A 133 3.16 -36.69 6.33
C VAL A 133 4.04 -35.71 5.58
N THR A 134 3.79 -35.59 4.29
CA THR A 134 4.34 -34.54 3.43
C THR A 134 3.19 -33.91 2.65
N PHE A 135 3.52 -32.84 1.93
CA PHE A 135 2.61 -32.20 1.01
C PHE A 135 3.09 -32.40 -0.43
N HIS A 136 2.12 -32.76 -1.27
CA HIS A 136 2.18 -32.74 -2.72
C HIS A 136 1.62 -31.41 -3.22
N PHE A 137 2.28 -30.76 -4.16
CA PHE A 137 1.76 -29.53 -4.77
C PHE A 137 1.82 -29.61 -6.30
N ASP A 138 0.69 -29.25 -6.91
CA ASP A 138 0.57 -28.93 -8.33
C ASP A 138 0.32 -27.42 -8.48
N ILE A 139 0.44 -26.93 -9.71
CA ILE A 139 -0.09 -25.60 -10.06
C ILE A 139 -1.43 -25.80 -10.76
N ASP A 140 -2.48 -25.23 -10.19
CA ASP A 140 -3.85 -25.32 -10.68
C ASP A 140 -4.29 -23.97 -11.28
N ALA A 141 -5.19 -24.02 -12.26
CA ALA A 141 -5.70 -22.88 -12.99
C ALA A 141 -7.23 -22.93 -13.09
N GLY A 142 -7.90 -21.83 -12.70
CA GLY A 142 -9.31 -21.57 -12.94
C GLY A 142 -9.45 -20.58 -14.09
N TYR A 143 -10.28 -20.91 -15.09
CA TYR A 143 -10.47 -20.07 -16.27
C TYR A 143 -11.82 -19.37 -16.23
N LEU A 144 -11.80 -18.06 -16.41
CA LEU A 144 -13.02 -17.26 -16.55
C LEU A 144 -13.28 -17.02 -18.02
N ASN A 145 -14.48 -17.37 -18.48
CA ASN A 145 -14.85 -17.18 -19.86
C ASN A 145 -14.85 -15.68 -20.21
N PRO A 146 -14.16 -15.26 -21.29
CA PRO A 146 -14.14 -13.86 -21.70
C PRO A 146 -15.52 -13.23 -21.94
N ALA A 147 -16.54 -14.04 -22.23
CA ALA A 147 -17.91 -13.60 -22.46
C ALA A 147 -18.72 -13.37 -21.17
N TRP A 148 -18.21 -13.76 -20.01
CA TRP A 148 -18.93 -13.58 -18.74
C TRP A 148 -18.79 -12.14 -18.23
N ASP A 149 -19.93 -11.52 -17.92
CA ASP A 149 -19.96 -10.34 -17.08
C ASP A 149 -19.75 -10.70 -15.60
N TRP A 150 -19.58 -9.70 -14.73
CA TRP A 150 -19.27 -9.95 -13.33
C TRP A 150 -20.36 -10.73 -12.57
N PRO A 151 -21.67 -10.42 -12.74
CA PRO A 151 -22.73 -11.26 -12.18
C PRO A 151 -22.69 -12.71 -12.66
N THR A 152 -22.36 -12.94 -13.94
CA THR A 152 -22.20 -14.30 -14.47
C THR A 152 -21.01 -15.01 -13.85
N VAL A 153 -19.87 -14.34 -13.68
CA VAL A 153 -18.71 -14.91 -12.95
C VAL A 153 -19.13 -15.36 -11.56
N LEU A 154 -19.80 -14.49 -10.77
CA LEU A 154 -20.28 -14.82 -9.43
C LEU A 154 -21.26 -16.00 -9.43
N ALA A 155 -22.13 -16.09 -10.44
CA ALA A 155 -23.08 -17.19 -10.55
C ALA A 155 -22.39 -18.51 -10.92
N GLU A 156 -21.45 -18.51 -11.86
CA GLU A 156 -20.79 -19.72 -12.35
C GLU A 156 -19.84 -20.34 -11.32
N VAL A 157 -19.02 -19.54 -10.64
CA VAL A 157 -18.03 -20.07 -9.66
C VAL A 157 -18.69 -20.66 -8.42
N ASN A 158 -19.92 -20.23 -8.10
CA ASN A 158 -20.68 -20.74 -6.96
C ASN A 158 -21.40 -22.06 -7.24
N LYS A 159 -21.49 -22.50 -8.50
CA LYS A 159 -22.11 -23.78 -8.84
C LYS A 159 -21.24 -24.96 -8.41
N ASP A 160 -21.88 -26.05 -8.03
CA ASP A 160 -21.21 -27.33 -7.74
C ASP A 160 -20.55 -27.95 -8.99
N THR A 161 -20.80 -27.38 -10.18
CA THR A 161 -20.18 -27.75 -11.45
C THR A 161 -18.89 -26.97 -11.74
N TRP A 162 -18.54 -25.96 -10.94
CA TRP A 162 -17.27 -25.25 -11.07
C TRP A 162 -16.09 -26.21 -10.88
N ARG A 163 -15.08 -26.11 -11.74
CA ARG A 163 -13.90 -26.97 -11.73
C ARG A 163 -12.68 -26.13 -12.09
N ALA A 164 -11.53 -26.56 -11.62
CA ALA A 164 -10.23 -26.05 -12.06
C ALA A 164 -9.48 -27.10 -12.88
N CYS A 165 -8.39 -26.72 -13.53
CA CYS A 165 -7.53 -27.61 -14.29
C CYS A 165 -6.08 -27.53 -13.79
N VAL A 166 -5.36 -28.65 -13.84
CA VAL A 166 -3.91 -28.63 -13.57
C VAL A 166 -3.18 -27.94 -14.72
N ALA A 167 -2.44 -26.87 -14.40
CA ALA A 167 -1.49 -26.23 -15.31
C ALA A 167 -0.14 -26.98 -15.29
N VAL A 168 0.34 -27.33 -14.09
CA VAL A 168 1.59 -28.06 -13.87
C VAL A 168 1.37 -29.20 -12.89
N SER A 169 1.53 -30.44 -13.36
CA SER A 169 1.48 -31.63 -12.52
C SER A 169 2.88 -32.03 -12.06
N THR A 170 3.02 -32.40 -10.80
CA THR A 170 4.26 -32.98 -10.28
C THR A 170 4.11 -34.47 -9.96
N VAL A 171 5.22 -35.18 -9.74
CA VAL A 171 5.20 -36.62 -9.44
C VAL A 171 4.41 -36.90 -8.16
N ASN A 172 3.60 -37.95 -8.16
CA ASN A 172 2.75 -38.29 -7.03
C ASN A 172 2.67 -39.80 -6.83
N GLU A 173 3.77 -40.36 -6.31
CA GLU A 173 3.97 -41.78 -6.04
C GLU A 173 4.06 -42.03 -4.53
N THR A 174 3.88 -43.28 -4.10
CA THR A 174 3.81 -43.66 -2.68
C THR A 174 5.04 -43.24 -1.87
N SER A 175 6.24 -43.32 -2.43
CA SER A 175 7.52 -42.97 -1.77
C SER A 175 8.20 -41.75 -2.40
N ARG A 176 7.53 -41.06 -3.33
CA ARG A 176 8.11 -39.95 -4.08
C ARG A 176 7.04 -38.93 -4.45
N VAL A 177 7.16 -37.74 -3.89
CA VAL A 177 6.15 -36.68 -3.99
C VAL A 177 6.81 -35.41 -4.53
N GLY A 178 6.21 -34.83 -5.56
CA GLY A 178 6.63 -33.59 -6.18
C GLY A 178 6.01 -32.37 -5.50
N VAL A 179 6.71 -31.25 -5.61
CA VAL A 179 6.27 -29.97 -5.07
C VAL A 179 6.58 -28.89 -6.08
N ALA A 180 5.52 -28.25 -6.61
CA ALA A 180 5.60 -27.02 -7.38
C ALA A 180 5.23 -25.82 -6.49
N ARG A 181 6.10 -24.81 -6.41
CA ARG A 181 5.90 -23.64 -5.54
C ARG A 181 6.43 -22.34 -6.17
N ARG A 182 6.06 -21.22 -5.54
CA ARG A 182 6.46 -19.85 -5.87
C ARG A 182 6.11 -19.48 -7.31
N SER A 183 4.94 -19.91 -7.77
CA SER A 183 4.47 -19.58 -9.12
C SER A 183 4.47 -18.07 -9.34
N THR A 184 5.20 -17.64 -10.37
CA THR A 184 5.23 -16.25 -10.82
C THR A 184 4.83 -16.23 -12.28
N THR A 185 3.86 -15.40 -12.65
CA THR A 185 3.29 -15.41 -14.01
C THR A 185 3.43 -14.08 -14.71
N ILE A 186 3.46 -14.11 -16.05
CA ILE A 186 3.33 -12.95 -16.93
C ILE A 186 2.51 -13.36 -18.15
N ALA A 187 1.68 -12.46 -18.66
CA ALA A 187 0.97 -12.67 -19.92
C ALA A 187 1.31 -11.60 -20.96
N GLY A 188 1.31 -12.00 -22.23
CA GLY A 188 1.51 -11.12 -23.37
C GLY A 188 0.94 -11.73 -24.64
N GLY A 189 0.06 -11.00 -25.32
CA GLY A 189 -0.65 -11.52 -26.50
C GLY A 189 -1.49 -12.75 -26.16
N LEU A 190 -1.18 -13.88 -26.81
CA LEU A 190 -1.80 -15.18 -26.52
C LEU A 190 -1.04 -16.01 -25.47
N LYS A 191 0.15 -15.59 -25.07
CA LYS A 191 1.03 -16.39 -24.22
C LYS A 191 0.87 -16.05 -22.75
N VAL A 192 1.01 -17.07 -21.92
CA VAL A 192 1.27 -16.97 -20.48
C VAL A 192 2.59 -17.67 -20.20
N LEU A 193 3.50 -16.98 -19.52
CA LEU A 193 4.75 -17.54 -19.02
C LEU A 193 4.59 -17.76 -17.52
N LEU A 194 4.95 -18.93 -17.04
CA LEU A 194 4.92 -19.30 -15.63
C LEU A 194 6.31 -19.78 -15.21
N LEU A 195 6.93 -19.08 -14.27
CA LEU A 195 8.10 -19.56 -13.55
C LEU A 195 7.67 -20.25 -12.25
N VAL A 196 8.29 -21.38 -11.98
CA VAL A 196 7.96 -22.22 -10.83
C VAL A 196 9.20 -22.93 -10.30
N GLU A 197 9.30 -23.04 -8.97
CA GLU A 197 10.24 -23.93 -8.30
C GLU A 197 9.65 -25.33 -8.26
N ILE A 198 10.32 -26.32 -8.84
CA ILE A 198 9.91 -27.72 -8.77
C ILE A 198 11.00 -28.54 -8.10
N TYR A 199 10.61 -29.35 -7.13
CA TYR A 199 11.50 -30.32 -6.49
C TYR A 199 10.74 -31.57 -6.06
N GLU A 200 11.48 -32.67 -5.89
CA GLU A 200 10.93 -33.93 -5.38
C GLU A 200 11.30 -34.13 -3.91
N LYS A 201 10.42 -34.80 -3.17
CA LYS A 201 10.68 -35.36 -1.86
C LYS A 201 10.64 -36.88 -1.98
N LYS A 202 11.68 -37.54 -1.48
CA LYS A 202 11.79 -38.99 -1.47
C LYS A 202 11.70 -39.50 -0.04
N TYR A 203 10.85 -40.49 0.18
CA TYR A 203 10.74 -41.13 1.48
C TYR A 203 11.91 -42.09 1.69
N ASP A 204 12.63 -41.88 2.78
CA ASP A 204 13.72 -42.75 3.20
C ASP A 204 13.19 -43.75 4.23
N ASP A 205 13.15 -45.02 3.81
CA ASP A 205 12.68 -46.12 4.64
C ASP A 205 13.55 -46.42 5.85
N ALA A 206 14.85 -46.08 5.81
CA ALA A 206 15.76 -46.31 6.93
C ALA A 206 15.57 -45.26 8.02
N THR A 207 15.45 -43.98 7.63
CA THR A 207 15.26 -42.87 8.58
C THR A 207 13.80 -42.61 8.91
N LYS A 208 12.86 -43.20 8.15
CA LYS A 208 11.41 -42.94 8.23
C LYS A 208 11.10 -41.46 8.08
N LYS A 209 11.79 -40.80 7.14
CA LYS A 209 11.70 -39.37 6.86
C LYS A 209 11.52 -39.04 5.38
N TRP A 210 10.77 -37.99 5.08
CA TRP A 210 10.75 -37.38 3.76
C TRP A 210 11.97 -36.46 3.58
N ASN A 211 12.84 -36.80 2.64
CA ASN A 211 14.01 -36.00 2.29
C ASN A 211 13.73 -35.15 1.06
N ARG A 212 14.00 -33.85 1.15
CA ARG A 212 13.92 -32.92 0.04
C ARG A 212 15.11 -33.12 -0.90
N GLY A 213 14.84 -33.30 -2.19
CA GLY A 213 15.84 -33.26 -3.25
C GLY A 213 16.19 -31.85 -3.69
N ASP A 214 17.05 -31.75 -4.70
CA ASP A 214 17.42 -30.47 -5.32
C ASP A 214 16.20 -29.82 -6.00
N SER A 215 16.21 -28.49 -6.04
CA SER A 215 15.16 -27.69 -6.66
C SER A 215 15.60 -27.11 -7.99
N ASP A 216 14.69 -27.15 -8.96
CA ASP A 216 14.90 -26.58 -10.28
C ASP A 216 13.95 -25.40 -10.52
N LEU A 217 14.49 -24.31 -11.07
CA LEU A 217 13.71 -23.23 -11.65
C LEU A 217 13.28 -23.63 -13.07
N GLN A 218 11.99 -23.81 -13.25
CA GLN A 218 11.41 -24.27 -14.51
C GLN A 218 10.46 -23.22 -15.10
N LEU A 219 10.45 -23.14 -16.42
CA LEU A 219 9.55 -22.32 -17.22
C LEU A 219 8.48 -23.20 -17.85
N VAL A 220 7.23 -22.78 -17.72
CA VAL A 220 6.06 -23.38 -18.37
C VAL A 220 5.43 -22.30 -19.25
N VAL A 221 5.08 -22.68 -20.49
CA VAL A 221 4.44 -21.77 -21.44
C VAL A 221 3.01 -22.24 -21.66
N GLY A 222 2.06 -21.33 -21.43
CA GLY A 222 0.66 -21.49 -21.77
C GLY A 222 0.33 -20.69 -23.04
N GLU A 223 -0.48 -21.27 -23.92
CA GLU A 223 -1.04 -20.53 -25.06
C GLU A 223 -2.57 -20.52 -24.98
N ALA A 224 -3.14 -19.32 -24.92
CA ALA A 224 -4.57 -19.11 -24.85
C ALA A 224 -5.25 -19.54 -26.15
N THR A 225 -6.30 -20.34 -26.03
CA THR A 225 -7.12 -20.80 -27.15
C THR A 225 -8.38 -19.95 -27.25
N GLN A 226 -8.67 -19.44 -28.44
CA GLN A 226 -9.96 -18.81 -28.73
C GLN A 226 -10.99 -19.93 -28.94
N SER A 227 -11.46 -20.54 -27.84
CA SER A 227 -12.53 -21.55 -27.90
C SER A 227 -13.77 -20.94 -28.57
N LYS A 228 -14.22 -21.53 -29.69
CA LYS A 228 -15.42 -21.10 -30.44
C LYS A 228 -16.72 -21.56 -29.79
N ASP A 229 -16.65 -22.50 -28.85
CA ASP A 229 -17.82 -23.23 -28.33
C ASP A 229 -18.18 -22.85 -26.88
N GLY A 230 -17.51 -21.86 -26.29
CA GLY A 230 -17.86 -21.33 -24.96
C GLY A 230 -17.53 -22.26 -23.79
N GLU A 231 -16.94 -23.45 -24.02
CA GLU A 231 -16.42 -24.30 -22.95
C GLU A 231 -15.18 -23.65 -22.32
N TRP A 232 -15.20 -23.53 -20.99
CA TRP A 232 -14.12 -22.92 -20.19
C TRP A 232 -12.91 -23.86 -19.99
N LYS A 233 -13.05 -25.15 -20.30
CA LYS A 233 -11.99 -26.16 -20.13
C LYS A 233 -10.88 -25.96 -21.16
N GLY A 234 -9.63 -26.01 -20.72
CA GLY A 234 -8.47 -25.96 -21.64
C GLY A 234 -8.33 -24.65 -22.41
N MET A 235 -8.88 -23.54 -21.88
CA MET A 235 -8.74 -22.21 -22.49
C MET A 235 -7.28 -21.75 -22.58
N ILE A 236 -6.37 -22.38 -21.82
CA ILE A 236 -4.92 -22.22 -21.98
C ILE A 236 -4.31 -23.61 -22.11
N ASN A 237 -3.58 -23.83 -23.19
CA ASN A 237 -2.80 -25.05 -23.44
C ASN A 237 -1.42 -24.89 -22.82
N TRP A 238 -1.14 -25.65 -21.75
CA TRP A 238 0.14 -25.60 -21.05
C TRP A 238 1.11 -26.67 -21.58
N ASP A 239 2.29 -26.21 -22.00
CA ASP A 239 3.45 -27.04 -22.31
C ASP A 239 3.95 -27.82 -21.08
N ASP A 240 4.84 -28.77 -21.31
CA ASP A 240 5.60 -29.39 -20.24
C ASP A 240 6.66 -28.42 -19.67
N PRO A 241 6.92 -28.47 -18.34
CA PRO A 241 7.96 -27.67 -17.72
C PRO A 241 9.35 -27.90 -18.31
N LYS A 242 10.09 -26.82 -18.53
CA LYS A 242 11.45 -26.83 -19.10
C LYS A 242 12.41 -26.14 -18.13
N GLU A 243 13.53 -26.79 -17.82
CA GLU A 243 14.58 -26.21 -16.99
C GLU A 243 15.14 -24.92 -17.61
N LEU A 244 15.13 -23.84 -16.83
CA LEU A 244 15.59 -22.53 -17.28
C LEU A 244 17.07 -22.32 -16.98
N LEU A 245 17.53 -22.83 -15.82
CA LEU A 245 18.89 -22.57 -15.32
C LEU A 245 19.96 -23.12 -16.26
N ASN A 246 19.74 -24.23 -16.96
CA ASN A 246 20.75 -24.79 -17.88
C ASN A 246 21.07 -23.88 -19.07
N LYS A 247 20.26 -22.85 -19.31
CA LYS A 247 20.51 -21.81 -20.32
C LYS A 247 21.27 -20.60 -19.78
N ILE A 248 21.47 -20.49 -18.46
CA ILE A 248 22.20 -19.40 -17.82
C ILE A 248 23.71 -19.69 -17.84
N ALA A 249 24.51 -18.68 -18.16
CA ALA A 249 25.97 -18.79 -18.24
C ALA A 249 26.58 -19.34 -16.93
N PRO A 250 27.53 -20.29 -16.99
CA PRO A 250 28.16 -20.91 -15.81
C PRO A 250 28.81 -19.91 -14.85
N GLN A 251 29.35 -18.81 -15.38
CA GLN A 251 30.01 -17.74 -14.63
C GLN A 251 29.08 -17.13 -13.57
N THR A 252 27.80 -17.05 -13.89
CA THR A 252 26.73 -16.51 -13.05
C THR A 252 26.30 -17.52 -11.99
N LYS A 253 26.19 -18.81 -12.37
CA LYS A 253 25.85 -19.90 -11.44
C LYS A 253 26.91 -20.11 -10.35
N GLY A 254 28.18 -19.81 -10.64
CA GLY A 254 29.28 -20.05 -9.71
C GLY A 254 29.26 -19.23 -8.41
N LYS A 255 28.45 -18.16 -8.34
CA LYS A 255 28.38 -17.23 -7.19
C LYS A 255 27.00 -17.18 -6.49
N LEU A 256 26.01 -17.88 -7.05
CA LEU A 256 24.62 -17.84 -6.61
C LEU A 256 24.08 -19.26 -6.47
N LYS A 257 23.44 -19.52 -5.34
CA LYS A 257 22.75 -20.77 -5.00
C LYS A 257 21.25 -20.50 -4.92
N ASP A 258 20.44 -21.55 -5.05
CA ASP A 258 19.00 -21.49 -4.83
C ASP A 258 18.32 -20.33 -5.59
N ILE A 259 18.53 -20.24 -6.91
CA ILE A 259 17.87 -19.24 -7.75
C ILE A 259 16.40 -19.65 -7.90
N LEU A 260 15.51 -18.87 -7.32
CA LEU A 260 14.08 -19.16 -7.18
C LEU A 260 13.21 -18.00 -7.69
N PRO A 261 11.98 -18.29 -8.15
CA PRO A 261 11.01 -17.23 -8.38
C PRO A 261 10.57 -16.61 -7.04
N THR A 262 10.16 -15.34 -7.05
CA THR A 262 9.74 -14.64 -5.83
C THR A 262 8.26 -14.88 -5.48
N GLY A 263 7.47 -15.39 -6.42
CA GLY A 263 6.02 -15.50 -6.34
C GLY A 263 5.32 -14.23 -6.85
N GLY A 264 4.03 -14.35 -7.17
CA GLY A 264 3.18 -13.24 -7.60
C GLY A 264 3.19 -13.05 -9.13
N SER A 265 3.54 -11.85 -9.59
CA SER A 265 3.51 -11.48 -11.00
C SER A 265 4.85 -10.89 -11.43
N GLY A 266 5.30 -11.22 -12.64
CA GLY A 266 6.30 -10.42 -13.35
C GLY A 266 5.63 -9.31 -14.15
N ILE A 267 6.38 -8.70 -15.08
CA ILE A 267 5.88 -7.64 -15.95
C ILE A 267 6.18 -7.87 -17.42
N LEU A 268 5.26 -7.43 -18.27
CA LEU A 268 5.49 -7.19 -19.69
C LEU A 268 5.77 -5.70 -19.85
N MET A 269 6.99 -5.36 -20.25
CA MET A 269 7.40 -3.98 -20.46
C MET A 269 6.77 -3.39 -21.72
N GLU A 270 6.74 -2.05 -21.81
CA GLU A 270 6.22 -1.31 -22.97
C GLU A 270 6.91 -1.68 -24.30
N ASP A 271 8.17 -2.09 -24.25
CA ASP A 271 8.93 -2.53 -25.43
C ASP A 271 8.69 -3.99 -25.83
N GLY A 272 7.84 -4.71 -25.09
CA GLY A 272 7.52 -6.12 -25.31
C GLY A 272 8.41 -7.11 -24.54
N THR A 273 9.35 -6.63 -23.71
CA THR A 273 10.23 -7.50 -22.91
C THR A 273 9.48 -8.11 -21.73
N PHE A 274 9.56 -9.43 -21.57
CA PHE A 274 9.11 -10.12 -20.37
C PHE A 274 10.16 -10.02 -19.26
N VAL A 275 9.78 -9.68 -18.03
CA VAL A 275 10.69 -9.58 -16.89
C VAL A 275 10.12 -10.27 -15.67
N PHE A 276 10.88 -11.22 -15.11
CA PHE A 276 10.55 -11.89 -13.86
C PHE A 276 11.45 -11.44 -12.71
N PRO A 277 10.89 -11.18 -11.51
CA PRO A 277 11.66 -11.07 -10.29
C PRO A 277 12.15 -12.44 -9.82
N LEU A 278 13.40 -12.49 -9.38
CA LEU A 278 14.03 -13.68 -8.82
C LEU A 278 14.70 -13.36 -7.48
N THR A 279 14.84 -14.39 -6.65
CA THR A 279 15.67 -14.37 -5.45
C THR A 279 16.73 -15.46 -5.55
N ALA A 280 17.88 -15.23 -4.94
CA ALA A 280 18.93 -16.24 -4.80
C ALA A 280 19.67 -16.08 -3.48
N THR A 281 20.52 -17.05 -3.15
CA THR A 281 21.44 -16.98 -2.03
C THR A 281 22.86 -16.76 -2.55
N ASN A 282 23.54 -15.71 -2.09
CA ASN A 282 24.93 -15.45 -2.46
C ASN A 282 25.91 -16.34 -1.67
N ASP A 283 27.20 -16.26 -1.98
CA ASP A 283 28.26 -17.03 -1.30
C ASP A 283 28.37 -16.76 0.21
N GLU A 284 27.85 -15.62 0.69
CA GLU A 284 27.79 -15.24 2.10
C GLU A 284 26.56 -15.81 2.82
N GLY A 285 25.68 -16.53 2.12
CA GLY A 285 24.44 -17.06 2.68
C GLY A 285 23.31 -16.01 2.80
N VAL A 286 23.46 -14.86 2.16
CA VAL A 286 22.49 -13.76 2.19
C VAL A 286 21.53 -13.87 1.00
N PHE A 287 20.24 -13.67 1.26
CA PHE A 287 19.23 -13.54 0.19
C PHE A 287 19.45 -12.25 -0.59
N VAL A 288 19.47 -12.38 -1.90
CA VAL A 288 19.62 -11.27 -2.85
C VAL A 288 18.45 -11.28 -3.83
N SER A 289 18.02 -10.09 -4.25
CA SER A 289 17.01 -9.91 -5.28
C SER A 289 17.65 -9.52 -6.61
N MET A 290 17.04 -9.97 -7.70
CA MET A 290 17.49 -9.78 -9.07
C MET A 290 16.33 -9.97 -10.05
N ILE A 291 16.62 -9.88 -11.35
CA ILE A 291 15.65 -10.15 -12.41
C ILE A 291 16.22 -11.07 -13.48
N ILE A 292 15.33 -11.68 -14.25
CA ILE A 292 15.63 -12.34 -15.51
C ILE A 292 14.66 -11.80 -16.57
N SER A 293 15.14 -11.56 -17.78
CA SER A 293 14.33 -10.97 -18.85
C SER A 293 14.38 -11.76 -20.15
N SER A 294 13.34 -11.61 -20.97
CA SER A 294 13.26 -12.18 -22.30
C SER A 294 12.73 -11.13 -23.28
N PRO A 295 13.59 -10.55 -24.13
CA PRO A 295 13.19 -9.54 -25.12
C PRO A 295 12.58 -10.16 -26.39
N ASP A 296 12.57 -11.48 -26.50
CA ASP A 296 12.22 -12.22 -27.73
C ASP A 296 11.10 -13.23 -27.53
N ASP A 297 10.10 -12.82 -26.74
CA ASP A 297 8.84 -13.54 -26.57
C ASP A 297 9.01 -14.93 -25.91
N GLY A 298 9.85 -14.96 -24.87
CA GLY A 298 10.11 -16.14 -24.02
C GLY A 298 11.10 -17.14 -24.60
N LYS A 299 11.73 -16.86 -25.76
CA LYS A 299 12.61 -17.80 -26.46
C LYS A 299 13.99 -17.89 -25.83
N ASN A 300 14.61 -16.74 -25.58
CA ASN A 300 15.90 -16.61 -24.91
C ASN A 300 15.76 -15.78 -23.64
N TRP A 301 16.57 -16.12 -22.64
CA TRP A 301 16.54 -15.49 -21.34
C TRP A 301 17.89 -14.89 -21.00
N VAL A 302 17.87 -13.63 -20.58
CA VAL A 302 19.03 -12.84 -20.23
C VAL A 302 19.04 -12.63 -18.72
N PHE A 303 20.16 -12.98 -18.11
CA PHE A 303 20.42 -12.73 -16.70
C PHE A 303 21.45 -11.62 -16.56
N ALA A 304 21.03 -10.49 -16.00
CA ALA A 304 21.86 -9.27 -15.95
C ALA A 304 22.99 -9.33 -14.92
N GLY A 305 22.90 -10.20 -13.90
CA GLY A 305 23.95 -10.37 -12.90
C GLY A 305 23.91 -9.36 -11.75
N GLY A 306 23.28 -8.20 -11.94
CA GLY A 306 23.08 -7.23 -10.88
C GLY A 306 22.13 -7.77 -9.81
N SER A 307 22.51 -7.57 -8.56
CA SER A 307 21.71 -7.96 -7.41
C SER A 307 21.98 -7.04 -6.24
N PHE A 308 21.06 -7.02 -5.29
CA PHE A 308 21.20 -6.27 -4.06
C PHE A 308 20.66 -7.11 -2.89
N PRO A 309 21.13 -6.88 -1.64
CA PRO A 309 20.65 -7.63 -0.49
C PRO A 309 19.16 -7.42 -0.27
N ALA A 310 18.40 -8.49 -0.37
CA ALA A 310 16.99 -8.54 -0.03
C ALA A 310 16.87 -9.55 1.10
N ARG A 311 16.83 -9.08 2.35
CA ARG A 311 16.78 -9.98 3.52
C ARG A 311 15.45 -10.75 3.65
N CYS A 312 14.59 -10.70 2.64
CA CYS A 312 13.37 -11.49 2.48
C CYS A 312 13.27 -12.06 1.06
N ARG A 313 12.54 -13.17 0.92
CA ARG A 313 12.35 -13.90 -0.36
C ARG A 313 11.22 -13.37 -1.23
N ARG A 314 10.56 -12.28 -0.84
CA ARG A 314 9.43 -11.67 -1.56
C ARG A 314 9.85 -10.30 -2.10
N SER A 315 9.52 -10.07 -3.36
CA SER A 315 9.65 -8.79 -4.03
C SER A 315 8.64 -8.70 -5.16
N CYS A 316 8.16 -7.50 -5.44
CA CYS A 316 7.35 -7.19 -6.60
C CYS A 316 8.06 -6.15 -7.48
N ILE A 317 7.79 -6.19 -8.78
CA ILE A 317 8.41 -5.29 -9.75
C ILE A 317 7.36 -4.60 -10.60
N THR A 318 7.70 -3.40 -11.09
CA THR A 318 6.90 -2.71 -12.10
C THR A 318 7.79 -1.87 -13.02
N GLU A 319 7.29 -1.47 -14.18
CA GLU A 319 7.97 -0.52 -15.06
C GLU A 319 7.42 0.89 -14.83
N TRP A 320 8.25 1.79 -14.31
CA TRP A 320 7.91 3.20 -14.17
C TRP A 320 8.71 4.02 -15.18
N GLU A 321 8.10 5.04 -15.80
CA GLU A 321 8.70 5.71 -16.97
C GLU A 321 9.08 4.68 -18.06
N LYS A 322 9.87 5.07 -19.06
CA LYS A 322 10.24 4.16 -20.15
C LYS A 322 11.53 3.43 -19.80
N GLY A 323 11.48 2.10 -19.66
CA GLY A 323 12.65 1.25 -19.48
C GLY A 323 13.21 1.20 -18.05
N ARG A 324 12.64 1.93 -17.09
CA ARG A 324 13.07 1.88 -15.68
C ARG A 324 12.23 0.86 -14.91
N ILE A 325 12.93 -0.10 -14.30
CA ILE A 325 12.32 -1.12 -13.46
C ILE A 325 12.39 -0.65 -12.01
N LEU A 326 11.26 -0.64 -11.33
CA LEU A 326 11.18 -0.49 -9.89
C LEU A 326 11.00 -1.87 -9.25
N MET A 327 11.66 -2.09 -8.12
CA MET A 327 11.50 -3.29 -7.31
C MET A 327 11.28 -2.89 -5.84
N ILE A 328 10.19 -3.38 -5.25
CA ILE A 328 10.02 -3.33 -3.79
C ILE A 328 10.64 -4.60 -3.23
N ALA A 329 11.63 -4.44 -2.36
CA ALA A 329 12.26 -5.53 -1.65
C ALA A 329 11.99 -5.43 -0.15
N HIS A 330 11.55 -6.53 0.41
CA HIS A 330 11.24 -6.61 1.84
C HIS A 330 12.49 -7.05 2.60
N THR A 331 12.71 -6.49 3.78
CA THR A 331 13.64 -7.05 4.77
C THR A 331 12.84 -7.71 5.90
N ALA A 332 13.52 -8.19 6.95
CA ALA A 332 12.84 -8.71 8.13
C ALA A 332 11.99 -7.65 8.84
N ASP A 333 12.43 -6.39 8.76
CA ASP A 333 12.03 -5.25 9.59
C ASP A 333 11.68 -3.98 8.81
N SER A 334 11.82 -3.97 7.48
CA SER A 334 11.56 -2.80 6.62
C SER A 334 11.17 -3.22 5.19
N GLN A 335 10.85 -2.24 4.35
CA GLN A 335 10.76 -2.41 2.90
C GLN A 335 11.45 -1.24 2.21
N ARG A 336 12.16 -1.51 1.11
CA ARG A 336 12.92 -0.53 0.34
C ARG A 336 12.55 -0.62 -1.13
N VAL A 337 12.62 0.51 -1.82
CA VAL A 337 12.38 0.60 -3.25
C VAL A 337 13.72 0.78 -3.95
N TYR A 338 13.98 -0.08 -4.93
CA TYR A 338 15.16 0.00 -5.79
C TYR A 338 14.72 0.27 -7.22
N GLU A 339 15.56 0.98 -7.97
CA GLU A 339 15.35 1.24 -9.39
C GLU A 339 16.54 0.75 -10.22
N SER A 340 16.27 0.43 -11.46
CA SER A 340 17.27 0.05 -12.45
C SER A 340 16.89 0.60 -13.83
N ASP A 341 17.80 1.37 -14.43
CA ASP A 341 17.68 1.93 -15.78
C ASP A 341 18.40 1.06 -16.84
N ASP A 342 18.99 -0.06 -16.44
CA ASP A 342 19.88 -0.88 -17.28
C ASP A 342 19.51 -2.38 -17.27
N MET A 343 18.22 -2.67 -17.08
CA MET A 343 17.66 -4.02 -17.02
C MET A 343 18.31 -4.89 -15.93
N GLY A 344 18.48 -4.31 -14.74
CA GLY A 344 18.89 -5.02 -13.53
C GLY A 344 20.38 -5.33 -13.46
N ARG A 345 21.24 -4.64 -14.22
CA ARG A 345 22.71 -4.77 -14.07
C ARG A 345 23.20 -3.95 -12.89
N THR A 346 22.63 -2.77 -12.69
CA THR A 346 22.84 -1.92 -11.52
C THR A 346 21.50 -1.57 -10.87
N TRP A 347 21.55 -1.42 -9.55
CA TRP A 347 20.39 -1.08 -8.72
C TRP A 347 20.77 0.07 -7.80
N THR A 348 19.91 1.08 -7.75
CA THR A 348 20.02 2.22 -6.83
C THR A 348 18.78 2.30 -5.96
N GLU A 349 18.92 2.78 -4.73
CA GLU A 349 17.75 3.05 -3.88
C GLU A 349 16.97 4.23 -4.47
N ALA A 350 15.68 4.03 -4.76
CA ALA A 350 14.83 5.01 -5.43
C ALA A 350 14.21 6.01 -4.45
N VAL A 351 15.06 6.70 -3.67
CA VAL A 351 14.62 7.57 -2.56
C VAL A 351 13.66 8.65 -3.09
N GLY A 352 12.42 8.63 -2.60
CA GLY A 352 11.37 9.57 -3.01
C GLY A 352 10.38 9.03 -4.06
N THR A 353 10.67 7.87 -4.68
CA THR A 353 9.73 7.16 -5.55
C THR A 353 8.84 6.22 -4.72
N LEU A 354 7.54 6.15 -5.04
CA LEU A 354 6.52 5.46 -4.20
C LEU A 354 6.48 6.00 -2.75
N PRO A 355 6.23 7.30 -2.55
CA PRO A 355 6.14 7.89 -1.21
C PRO A 355 5.00 7.22 -0.41
N GLY A 356 5.27 6.87 0.86
CA GLY A 356 4.39 6.03 1.71
C GLY A 356 4.75 4.53 1.75
N VAL A 357 5.52 4.02 0.77
CA VAL A 357 6.10 2.67 0.82
C VAL A 357 7.40 2.67 1.64
N TRP A 358 8.12 3.79 1.68
CA TRP A 358 9.37 3.95 2.43
C TRP A 358 9.15 3.90 3.93
N VAL A 359 9.72 2.89 4.60
CA VAL A 359 9.76 2.86 6.06
C VAL A 359 11.15 2.47 6.54
N GLU A 360 11.92 3.46 7.00
CA GLU A 360 13.00 3.18 7.93
C GLU A 360 12.38 2.85 9.29
N SER A 361 12.69 1.67 9.82
CA SER A 361 12.31 1.29 11.18
C SER A 361 12.94 2.29 12.16
N ARG A 362 12.12 3.03 12.93
CA ARG A 362 12.61 3.83 14.05
C ARG A 362 13.27 2.89 15.07
N SER A 363 14.40 3.29 15.66
CA SER A 363 15.02 2.49 16.73
C SER A 363 14.04 2.33 17.90
N GLY A 364 13.69 1.10 18.26
CA GLY A 364 12.87 0.79 19.43
C GLY A 364 11.37 0.62 19.19
N VAL A 365 10.87 0.82 17.97
CA VAL A 365 9.48 0.48 17.59
C VAL A 365 9.52 -0.58 16.49
N LEU A 366 9.04 -1.78 16.80
CA LEU A 366 8.88 -2.85 15.83
C LEU A 366 7.93 -2.38 14.72
N TRP A 367 8.39 -2.43 13.47
CA TRP A 367 7.54 -2.18 12.32
C TRP A 367 6.44 -3.24 12.25
N ASP A 368 5.21 -2.80 12.00
CA ASP A 368 4.08 -3.70 11.86
C ASP A 368 4.18 -4.37 10.49
N ILE A 369 4.49 -5.67 10.50
CA ILE A 369 4.67 -6.50 9.29
C ILE A 369 3.46 -6.43 8.35
N ASN A 370 2.29 -6.08 8.89
CA ASN A 370 1.03 -5.94 8.16
C ASN A 370 1.04 -4.76 7.17
N LEU A 371 1.89 -3.75 7.37
CA LEU A 371 1.99 -2.55 6.51
C LEU A 371 2.83 -2.78 5.23
N ARG A 372 3.10 -4.04 4.86
CA ARG A 372 3.84 -4.40 3.64
C ARG A 372 3.02 -4.07 2.39
N VAL A 373 3.73 -3.68 1.32
CA VAL A 373 3.14 -3.67 -0.02
C VAL A 373 3.09 -5.10 -0.55
N ASP A 374 1.91 -5.57 -0.91
CA ASP A 374 1.71 -6.96 -1.35
C ASP A 374 1.67 -7.06 -2.89
N ALA A 375 0.96 -6.14 -3.55
CA ALA A 375 0.87 -6.04 -5.01
C ALA A 375 1.33 -4.67 -5.51
N LEU A 376 1.95 -4.64 -6.68
CA LEU A 376 2.37 -3.42 -7.38
C LEU A 376 2.18 -3.61 -8.89
N ILE A 377 1.45 -2.69 -9.53
CA ILE A 377 1.31 -2.63 -10.99
C ILE A 377 1.38 -1.18 -11.48
N THR A 378 1.56 -1.02 -12.78
CA THR A 378 1.37 0.27 -13.47
C THR A 378 0.24 0.18 -14.47
N ALA A 379 -0.49 1.28 -14.62
CA ALA A 379 -1.58 1.39 -15.58
C ALA A 379 -1.67 2.80 -16.17
N THR A 380 -2.25 2.92 -17.35
CA THR A 380 -2.70 4.20 -17.91
C THR A 380 -4.20 4.30 -17.76
N ILE A 381 -4.66 5.20 -16.88
CA ILE A 381 -6.07 5.40 -16.56
C ILE A 381 -6.39 6.88 -16.83
N GLU A 382 -7.47 7.17 -17.57
CA GLU A 382 -7.81 8.54 -18.01
C GLU A 382 -6.63 9.27 -18.69
N GLY A 383 -5.82 8.53 -19.46
CA GLY A 383 -4.64 9.07 -20.16
C GLY A 383 -3.45 9.39 -19.25
N LYS A 384 -3.51 9.09 -17.95
CA LYS A 384 -2.43 9.31 -16.98
C LYS A 384 -1.80 7.99 -16.55
N LYS A 385 -0.46 7.89 -16.66
CA LYS A 385 0.31 6.73 -16.14
C LYS A 385 0.39 6.84 -14.61
N VAL A 386 -0.02 5.79 -13.91
CA VAL A 386 -0.05 5.71 -12.45
C VAL A 386 0.48 4.35 -11.98
N MET A 387 1.00 4.31 -10.76
CA MET A 387 1.26 3.08 -10.02
C MET A 387 0.07 2.78 -9.12
N LEU A 388 -0.35 1.52 -9.08
CA LEU A 388 -1.33 1.00 -8.14
C LEU A 388 -0.69 -0.04 -7.25
N TYR A 389 -0.92 0.04 -5.94
CA TYR A 389 -0.39 -0.92 -4.99
C TYR A 389 -1.35 -1.19 -3.83
N THR A 390 -1.22 -2.36 -3.20
CA THR A 390 -2.01 -2.73 -2.03
C THR A 390 -1.16 -2.65 -0.77
N GLN A 391 -1.71 -2.06 0.29
CA GLN A 391 -1.03 -1.94 1.57
C GLN A 391 -2.05 -1.83 2.68
N ARG A 392 -1.82 -2.50 3.81
CA ARG A 392 -2.73 -2.35 4.97
C ARG A 392 -2.54 -1.01 5.65
N GLY A 393 -3.58 -0.55 6.33
CA GLY A 393 -3.62 0.68 7.11
C GLY A 393 -4.49 0.51 8.35
N TYR A 394 -4.50 1.54 9.18
CA TYR A 394 -5.24 1.58 10.44
C TYR A 394 -6.69 2.05 10.19
N LEU A 395 -7.70 1.23 10.49
CA LEU A 395 -9.11 1.68 10.48
C LEU A 395 -9.42 2.67 11.61
N SER A 396 -8.82 2.42 12.77
CA SER A 396 -8.84 3.33 13.91
C SER A 396 -7.61 3.08 14.78
N ARG A 397 -7.27 4.08 15.61
CA ARG A 397 -6.08 4.06 16.49
C ARG A 397 -6.03 2.82 17.39
N ASP A 398 -7.18 2.26 17.75
CA ASP A 398 -7.30 1.17 18.73
C ASP A 398 -7.36 -0.23 18.10
N LYS A 399 -7.52 -0.34 16.77
CA LYS A 399 -7.83 -1.63 16.09
C LYS A 399 -6.68 -2.24 15.28
N GLY A 400 -5.48 -1.68 15.35
CA GLY A 400 -4.33 -2.16 14.58
C GLY A 400 -4.50 -1.96 13.06
N ALA A 401 -3.48 -2.33 12.28
CA ALA A 401 -3.49 -2.17 10.82
C ALA A 401 -4.12 -3.38 10.12
N ASN A 402 -5.44 -3.52 10.21
CA ASN A 402 -6.17 -4.70 9.74
C ASN A 402 -6.97 -4.48 8.44
N ALA A 403 -7.02 -3.26 7.91
CA ALA A 403 -7.72 -2.96 6.65
C ALA A 403 -6.75 -2.85 5.48
N LEU A 404 -7.04 -3.57 4.41
CA LEU A 404 -6.27 -3.52 3.17
C LEU A 404 -6.82 -2.43 2.25
N TYR A 405 -5.97 -1.51 1.81
CA TYR A 405 -6.34 -0.42 0.90
C TYR A 405 -5.65 -0.55 -0.45
N LEU A 406 -6.31 -0.05 -1.48
CA LEU A 406 -5.71 0.18 -2.79
C LEU A 406 -5.20 1.61 -2.86
N TRP A 407 -3.91 1.76 -3.10
CA TRP A 407 -3.25 3.05 -3.25
C TRP A 407 -2.97 3.33 -4.72
N VAL A 408 -3.07 4.61 -5.10
CA VAL A 408 -2.80 5.09 -6.45
C VAL A 408 -1.89 6.30 -6.37
N THR A 409 -0.81 6.29 -7.14
CA THR A 409 0.15 7.40 -7.18
C THR A 409 0.67 7.67 -8.59
N ASP A 410 0.91 8.95 -8.89
CA ASP A 410 1.62 9.39 -10.09
C ASP A 410 3.07 9.81 -9.79
N ASN A 411 3.63 9.24 -8.72
CA ASN A 411 4.93 9.56 -8.12
C ASN A 411 5.05 10.97 -7.53
N ASN A 412 3.94 11.67 -7.36
CA ASN A 412 3.88 12.95 -6.67
C ASN A 412 2.68 12.96 -5.71
N ARG A 413 1.48 12.78 -6.26
CA ARG A 413 0.23 12.70 -5.52
C ARG A 413 -0.08 11.24 -5.24
N THR A 414 -0.61 10.97 -4.05
CA THR A 414 -0.96 9.61 -3.64
C THR A 414 -2.29 9.65 -2.91
N LEU A 415 -3.23 8.81 -3.34
CA LEU A 415 -4.53 8.61 -2.71
C LEU A 415 -4.71 7.12 -2.39
N HIS A 416 -5.64 6.81 -1.49
CA HIS A 416 -6.15 5.44 -1.33
C HIS A 416 -7.65 5.37 -1.54
N VAL A 417 -8.10 4.18 -1.93
CA VAL A 417 -9.52 3.78 -2.01
C VAL A 417 -9.70 2.46 -1.25
N GLY A 418 -10.90 2.25 -0.72
CA GLY A 418 -11.25 1.06 0.04
C GLY A 418 -11.77 1.40 1.46
N PRO A 419 -11.69 0.44 2.41
CA PRO A 419 -10.88 -0.79 2.34
C PRO A 419 -11.42 -1.85 1.37
N LEU A 420 -10.52 -2.63 0.78
CA LEU A 420 -10.83 -3.80 -0.04
C LEU A 420 -11.16 -5.04 0.80
N PHE A 421 -10.53 -5.15 1.97
CA PHE A 421 -10.71 -6.25 2.91
C PHE A 421 -10.39 -5.77 4.32
N VAL A 422 -11.04 -6.36 5.34
CA VAL A 422 -10.77 -6.07 6.75
C VAL A 422 -10.57 -7.40 7.48
N GLU A 423 -9.38 -7.59 8.02
CA GLU A 423 -9.02 -8.75 8.84
C GLU A 423 -9.68 -8.66 10.23
N ASP A 424 -10.03 -9.82 10.76
CA ASP A 424 -10.55 -10.03 12.11
C ASP A 424 -9.86 -11.22 12.78
N ASP A 425 -10.29 -11.58 13.99
CA ASP A 425 -9.64 -12.64 14.78
C ASP A 425 -9.62 -14.03 14.10
N VAL A 426 -10.44 -14.24 13.07
CA VAL A 426 -10.57 -15.52 12.36
C VAL A 426 -10.22 -15.44 10.87
N THR A 427 -9.90 -14.25 10.37
CA THR A 427 -9.58 -13.99 8.96
C THR A 427 -8.23 -13.30 8.80
N LEU A 428 -7.35 -13.91 8.01
CA LEU A 428 -6.02 -13.39 7.72
C LEU A 428 -5.75 -13.47 6.23
N THR A 429 -5.19 -12.41 5.64
CA THR A 429 -4.78 -12.40 4.24
C THR A 429 -3.26 -12.63 4.13
N PHE A 430 -2.84 -13.43 3.16
CA PHE A 430 -1.44 -13.86 3.03
C PHE A 430 -0.71 -13.20 1.87
N ASP A 431 -1.24 -13.37 0.66
CA ASP A 431 -0.67 -12.87 -0.59
C ASP A 431 -1.82 -12.33 -1.46
N ASN A 432 -1.54 -11.28 -2.23
CA ASN A 432 -2.52 -10.72 -3.15
C ASN A 432 -1.86 -10.17 -4.43
N THR A 433 -2.67 -9.97 -5.47
CA THR A 433 -2.20 -9.46 -6.76
C THR A 433 -3.27 -8.58 -7.42
N LEU A 434 -2.83 -7.67 -8.28
CA LEU A 434 -3.66 -6.75 -9.05
C LEU A 434 -3.51 -7.04 -10.54
N LEU A 435 -4.60 -6.86 -11.28
CA LEU A 435 -4.57 -6.87 -12.74
C LEU A 435 -5.43 -5.73 -13.28
N TYR A 436 -4.80 -4.81 -14.01
CA TYR A 436 -5.50 -3.84 -14.85
C TYR A 436 -5.44 -4.28 -16.30
N SER A 437 -6.59 -4.58 -16.90
CA SER A 437 -6.66 -5.00 -18.30
C SER A 437 -8.03 -4.66 -18.89
N ASP A 438 -8.06 -4.32 -20.19
CA ASP A 438 -9.28 -4.01 -20.94
C ASP A 438 -10.16 -2.93 -20.27
N GLY A 439 -9.54 -1.99 -19.56
CA GLY A 439 -10.25 -0.92 -18.85
C GLY A 439 -10.85 -1.31 -17.50
N ASP A 440 -10.65 -2.54 -17.04
CA ASP A 440 -11.11 -3.07 -15.77
C ASP A 440 -9.97 -3.35 -14.79
N LEU A 441 -10.25 -3.17 -13.49
CA LEU A 441 -9.32 -3.45 -12.40
C LEU A 441 -9.82 -4.64 -11.57
N HIS A 442 -8.94 -5.62 -11.38
CA HIS A 442 -9.22 -6.84 -10.65
C HIS A 442 -8.24 -7.00 -9.50
N PHE A 443 -8.74 -7.58 -8.41
CA PHE A 443 -7.98 -7.87 -7.21
C PHE A 443 -8.18 -9.32 -6.81
N LEU A 444 -7.08 -10.04 -6.61
CA LEU A 444 -7.09 -11.44 -6.23
C LEU A 444 -6.33 -11.59 -4.91
N GLN A 445 -6.92 -12.30 -3.95
CA GLN A 445 -6.29 -12.54 -2.65
C GLN A 445 -6.37 -14.00 -2.23
N ASP A 446 -5.39 -14.41 -1.44
CA ASP A 446 -5.42 -15.62 -0.61
C ASP A 446 -5.74 -15.21 0.84
N ALA A 447 -6.86 -15.72 1.35
CA ALA A 447 -7.32 -15.46 2.70
C ALA A 447 -7.71 -16.76 3.42
N VAL A 448 -7.29 -16.89 4.68
CA VAL A 448 -7.70 -18.00 5.55
C VAL A 448 -8.94 -17.59 6.32
N PHE A 449 -9.99 -18.41 6.23
CA PHE A 449 -11.27 -18.18 6.91
C PHE A 449 -11.53 -19.28 7.96
N GLY A 450 -10.77 -19.25 9.06
CA GLY A 450 -10.87 -20.24 10.14
C GLY A 450 -10.92 -21.69 9.62
N ALA A 451 -12.02 -22.39 9.90
CA ALA A 451 -12.22 -23.78 9.50
C ALA A 451 -12.39 -24.02 7.98
N ARG A 452 -12.65 -22.97 7.17
CA ARG A 452 -12.74 -23.09 5.71
C ARG A 452 -11.37 -23.24 5.03
N GLY A 453 -10.28 -23.00 5.76
CA GLY A 453 -8.92 -23.00 5.20
C GLY A 453 -8.64 -21.77 4.34
N SER A 454 -7.57 -21.86 3.54
CA SER A 454 -7.09 -20.82 2.62
C SER A 454 -7.89 -20.83 1.32
N VAL A 455 -8.64 -19.76 1.08
CA VAL A 455 -9.52 -19.56 -0.08
C VAL A 455 -8.90 -18.49 -0.97
N ILE A 456 -8.89 -18.74 -2.27
CA ILE A 456 -8.49 -17.73 -3.27
C ILE A 456 -9.75 -17.08 -3.84
N SER A 457 -9.90 -15.80 -3.56
CA SER A 457 -11.07 -15.00 -3.93
C SER A 457 -10.68 -13.87 -4.88
N LEU A 458 -11.51 -13.65 -5.90
CA LEU A 458 -11.36 -12.60 -6.91
C LEU A 458 -12.43 -11.53 -6.73
N ALA A 459 -12.07 -10.27 -6.88
CA ALA A 459 -12.98 -9.14 -6.93
C ALA A 459 -12.74 -8.29 -8.19
N ARG A 460 -13.82 -7.74 -8.77
CA ARG A 460 -13.77 -6.69 -9.78
C ARG A 460 -14.00 -5.33 -9.12
N LEU A 461 -12.97 -4.50 -9.10
CA LEU A 461 -12.91 -3.23 -8.38
C LEU A 461 -13.58 -2.08 -9.16
N THR A 462 -14.85 -2.25 -9.51
CA THR A 462 -15.57 -1.31 -10.39
C THR A 462 -15.79 0.05 -9.73
N GLU A 463 -16.24 0.06 -8.47
CA GLU A 463 -16.53 1.30 -7.73
C GLU A 463 -15.24 2.07 -7.40
N GLU A 464 -14.20 1.34 -7.01
CA GLU A 464 -12.87 1.86 -6.72
C GLU A 464 -12.24 2.45 -7.99
N LEU A 465 -12.31 1.73 -9.13
CA LEU A 465 -11.78 2.22 -10.39
C LEU A 465 -12.51 3.48 -10.88
N ASN A 466 -13.83 3.56 -10.70
CA ASN A 466 -14.59 4.77 -11.02
C ASN A 466 -14.18 5.96 -10.15
N THR A 467 -13.92 5.71 -8.86
CA THR A 467 -13.38 6.71 -7.93
C THR A 467 -12.00 7.18 -8.39
N ILE A 468 -11.12 6.26 -8.76
CA ILE A 468 -9.79 6.57 -9.29
C ILE A 468 -9.89 7.43 -10.55
N LYS A 469 -10.71 7.03 -11.54
CA LYS A 469 -10.93 7.81 -12.77
C LYS A 469 -11.38 9.24 -12.47
N SER A 470 -12.32 9.41 -11.54
CA SER A 470 -12.81 10.73 -11.10
C SER A 470 -11.71 11.60 -10.50
N VAL A 471 -10.88 11.03 -9.63
CA VAL A 471 -9.77 11.77 -9.00
C VAL A 471 -8.67 12.10 -10.02
N LEU A 472 -8.29 11.17 -10.90
CA LEU A 472 -7.29 11.42 -11.94
C LEU A 472 -7.74 12.51 -12.93
N SER A 473 -9.03 12.53 -13.27
CA SER A 473 -9.62 13.62 -14.08
C SER A 473 -9.53 14.96 -13.35
N THR A 474 -9.79 14.97 -12.03
CA THR A 474 -9.64 16.17 -11.20
C THR A 474 -8.18 16.66 -11.20
N TRP A 475 -7.21 15.76 -11.05
CA TRP A 475 -5.78 16.09 -11.11
C TRP A 475 -5.42 16.76 -12.43
N ALA A 476 -5.81 16.17 -13.56
CA ALA A 476 -5.52 16.71 -14.89
C ALA A 476 -6.14 18.09 -15.11
N GLN A 477 -7.39 18.30 -14.66
CA GLN A 477 -8.07 19.60 -14.78
C GLN A 477 -7.40 20.69 -13.93
N LEU A 478 -7.01 20.36 -12.70
CA LEU A 478 -6.29 21.28 -11.82
C LEU A 478 -4.92 21.63 -12.38
N ASP A 479 -4.13 20.63 -12.80
CA ASP A 479 -2.82 20.84 -13.40
C ASP A 479 -2.91 21.74 -14.65
N ALA A 480 -3.90 21.51 -15.52
CA ALA A 480 -4.12 22.36 -16.70
C ALA A 480 -4.49 23.81 -16.31
N SER A 481 -5.35 23.98 -15.31
CA SER A 481 -5.76 25.29 -14.78
C SER A 481 -4.59 26.06 -14.16
N PHE A 482 -3.76 25.40 -13.35
CA PHE A 482 -2.56 26.00 -12.75
C PHE A 482 -1.54 26.36 -13.81
N SER A 483 -1.28 25.47 -14.77
CA SER A 483 -0.36 25.71 -15.87
C SER A 483 -0.80 26.90 -16.74
N ALA A 484 -2.10 27.03 -17.03
CA ALA A 484 -2.66 28.19 -17.74
C ALA A 484 -2.46 29.51 -16.98
N SER A 485 -2.37 29.44 -15.64
CA SER A 485 -2.08 30.57 -14.76
C SER A 485 -0.58 30.76 -14.48
N SER A 486 0.30 30.04 -15.19
CA SER A 486 1.76 30.00 -14.97
C SER A 486 2.18 29.54 -13.57
N ILE A 487 1.30 28.85 -12.84
CA ILE A 487 1.63 28.23 -11.55
C ILE A 487 2.33 26.89 -11.86
N PRO A 488 3.52 26.64 -11.30
CA PRO A 488 4.24 25.38 -11.55
C PRO A 488 3.43 24.19 -11.02
N THR A 489 3.30 23.13 -11.83
CA THR A 489 2.61 21.88 -11.46
C THR A 489 3.57 20.72 -11.25
N ALA A 490 4.79 20.84 -11.78
CA ALA A 490 5.86 19.88 -11.52
C ALA A 490 6.13 19.82 -10.01
N GLY A 491 5.93 18.63 -9.43
CA GLY A 491 6.08 18.39 -8.00
C GLY A 491 4.99 18.95 -7.09
N LEU A 492 3.89 19.49 -7.63
CA LEU A 492 2.77 19.99 -6.83
C LEU A 492 1.93 18.81 -6.31
N VAL A 493 1.84 18.65 -4.98
CA VAL A 493 1.26 17.44 -4.36
C VAL A 493 -0.01 17.65 -3.56
N GLY A 494 -0.29 18.89 -3.15
CA GLY A 494 -1.49 19.21 -2.39
C GLY A 494 -1.82 20.70 -2.44
N VAL A 495 -3.11 21.02 -2.44
CA VAL A 495 -3.60 22.41 -2.46
C VAL A 495 -4.77 22.54 -1.51
N LEU A 496 -4.62 23.38 -0.48
CA LEU A 496 -5.73 23.80 0.38
C LEU A 496 -6.23 25.17 -0.08
N SER A 497 -7.43 25.22 -0.64
CA SER A 497 -8.01 26.47 -1.12
C SER A 497 -9.46 26.65 -0.67
N ASN A 498 -10.45 26.55 -1.56
CA ASN A 498 -11.81 26.91 -1.22
C ASN A 498 -12.62 25.75 -0.63
N ALA A 499 -12.29 24.50 -0.96
CA ALA A 499 -13.05 23.33 -0.57
C ALA A 499 -12.97 23.04 0.95
N ALA A 500 -14.11 22.74 1.55
CA ALA A 500 -14.28 22.30 2.93
C ALA A 500 -15.52 21.41 3.02
N SER A 501 -15.48 20.33 3.81
CA SER A 501 -16.65 19.47 4.05
C SER A 501 -17.52 19.99 5.20
N ASP A 502 -16.90 20.67 6.15
CA ASP A 502 -17.47 21.17 7.40
C ASP A 502 -16.57 22.29 7.96
N ASP A 503 -16.87 22.78 9.16
CA ASP A 503 -16.09 23.83 9.84
C ASP A 503 -14.75 23.31 10.41
N GLU A 504 -14.49 22.01 10.35
CA GLU A 504 -13.32 21.33 10.93
C GLU A 504 -12.39 20.70 9.87
N THR A 505 -12.74 20.78 8.58
CA THR A 505 -12.01 20.10 7.50
C THR A 505 -11.75 21.02 6.32
N TRP A 506 -10.47 21.31 6.09
CA TRP A 506 -10.00 21.98 4.88
C TRP A 506 -9.60 20.91 3.86
N MET A 507 -10.38 20.79 2.80
CA MET A 507 -10.18 19.73 1.82
C MET A 507 -9.01 20.06 0.89
N ASP A 508 -8.20 19.06 0.60
CA ASP A 508 -7.20 19.13 -0.46
C ASP A 508 -7.89 19.04 -1.82
N ASP A 509 -7.65 20.03 -2.68
CA ASP A 509 -8.25 20.11 -4.02
C ASP A 509 -7.81 18.91 -4.89
N TYR A 510 -6.62 18.34 -4.64
CA TYR A 510 -6.18 17.08 -5.27
C TYR A 510 -6.76 15.82 -4.61
N ARG A 511 -7.56 15.95 -3.54
CA ARG A 511 -8.26 14.85 -2.84
C ARG A 511 -7.32 13.77 -2.28
N CYS A 512 -6.10 14.14 -1.88
CA CYS A 512 -5.14 13.18 -1.33
C CYS A 512 -5.12 13.23 0.20
N VAL A 513 -4.81 14.38 0.80
CA VAL A 513 -4.70 14.54 2.26
C VAL A 513 -5.37 15.83 2.72
N ASN A 514 -6.46 15.74 3.47
CA ASN A 514 -7.14 16.92 4.03
C ASN A 514 -6.39 17.48 5.24
N ALA A 515 -6.58 18.76 5.54
CA ALA A 515 -6.15 19.37 6.79
C ALA A 515 -7.32 19.50 7.77
N ARG A 516 -7.03 19.33 9.07
CA ARG A 516 -7.97 19.56 10.15
C ARG A 516 -7.92 21.01 10.57
N VAL A 517 -9.07 21.62 10.79
CA VAL A 517 -9.25 23.01 11.17
C VAL A 517 -9.81 23.07 12.58
N LYS A 518 -9.36 24.04 13.36
CA LYS A 518 -9.81 24.25 14.73
C LYS A 518 -10.08 25.73 14.97
N ASN A 519 -11.25 26.04 15.53
CA ASN A 519 -11.64 27.39 15.96
C ASN A 519 -11.43 28.46 14.87
N ALA A 520 -11.81 28.18 13.62
CA ALA A 520 -11.60 29.07 12.48
C ALA A 520 -12.91 29.43 11.79
N VAL A 521 -12.92 30.55 11.08
CA VAL A 521 -14.05 30.97 10.25
C VAL A 521 -13.72 30.72 8.78
N LYS A 522 -14.56 29.98 8.07
CA LYS A 522 -14.38 29.78 6.63
C LYS A 522 -14.47 31.12 5.90
N VAL A 523 -13.48 31.40 5.06
CA VAL A 523 -13.52 32.52 4.11
C VAL A 523 -13.32 32.01 2.69
N ARG A 524 -13.44 32.91 1.72
CA ARG A 524 -13.12 32.56 0.33
C ARG A 524 -11.66 32.12 0.22
N ASP A 525 -11.44 30.95 -0.38
CA ASP A 525 -10.11 30.37 -0.66
C ASP A 525 -9.27 30.02 0.58
N GLY A 526 -9.86 30.01 1.78
CA GLY A 526 -9.20 29.52 3.00
C GLY A 526 -9.97 29.77 4.29
N PHE A 527 -9.25 30.12 5.37
CA PHE A 527 -9.81 30.28 6.71
C PHE A 527 -9.23 31.51 7.42
N GLU A 528 -10.02 32.09 8.31
CA GLU A 528 -9.61 33.10 9.26
C GLU A 528 -9.46 32.47 10.65
N PHE A 529 -8.26 32.58 11.22
CA PHE A 529 -7.91 32.05 12.52
C PHE A 529 -7.96 33.20 13.53
N LEU A 530 -8.96 33.14 14.41
CA LEU A 530 -9.25 34.17 15.40
C LEU A 530 -9.11 33.62 16.81
N GLY A 531 -8.16 34.17 17.54
CA GLY A 531 -8.00 33.91 18.97
C GLY A 531 -7.18 32.66 19.29
N PRO A 532 -7.01 32.39 20.59
CA PRO A 532 -6.05 31.40 21.05
C PRO A 532 -6.45 29.98 20.63
N GLY A 533 -5.50 29.25 20.03
CA GLY A 533 -5.69 27.86 19.61
C GLY A 533 -6.49 27.71 18.32
N SER A 534 -6.57 28.78 17.53
CA SER A 534 -7.12 28.75 16.17
C SER A 534 -6.02 28.46 15.15
N GLY A 535 -6.28 27.49 14.28
CA GLY A 535 -5.30 27.04 13.30
C GLY A 535 -5.79 25.83 12.51
N ALA A 536 -4.94 25.34 11.63
CA ALA A 536 -5.12 24.10 10.92
C ALA A 536 -3.86 23.23 10.98
N THR A 537 -4.07 21.92 11.03
CA THR A 537 -3.03 20.90 11.02
C THR A 537 -3.17 20.08 9.75
N TRP A 538 -2.13 20.05 8.93
CA TRP A 538 -2.08 19.27 7.69
C TRP A 538 -1.17 18.03 7.88
N PRO A 539 -1.72 16.83 8.18
CA PRO A 539 -0.98 15.66 8.66
C PRO A 539 -0.36 14.83 7.53
N VAL A 540 0.49 15.47 6.72
CA VAL A 540 1.05 14.94 5.48
C VAL A 540 1.89 13.65 5.62
N ASN A 541 2.51 13.44 6.78
CA ASN A 541 3.42 12.32 7.01
C ASN A 541 3.15 11.65 8.36
N SER A 542 1.86 11.48 8.68
CA SER A 542 1.44 10.81 9.91
C SER A 542 1.46 9.28 9.74
N ARG A 543 1.71 8.55 10.82
CA ARG A 543 1.65 7.08 10.83
C ARG A 543 0.26 6.56 10.44
N GLU A 544 -0.80 7.27 10.83
CA GLU A 544 -2.18 6.92 10.50
C GLU A 544 -2.44 6.96 8.98
N SER A 545 -1.70 7.82 8.27
CA SER A 545 -1.71 7.91 6.80
C SER A 545 -0.65 7.02 6.13
N ASN A 546 -0.04 6.06 6.84
CA ASN A 546 1.11 5.27 6.34
C ASN A 546 2.31 6.13 5.88
N GLY A 547 2.43 7.37 6.36
CA GLY A 547 3.53 8.26 5.97
C GLY A 547 3.50 8.67 4.50
N LEU A 548 2.31 8.97 3.97
CA LEU A 548 2.07 9.32 2.56
C LEU A 548 3.14 10.22 1.94
N TYR A 549 3.49 11.32 2.62
CA TYR A 549 4.40 12.33 2.09
C TYR A 549 5.76 12.32 2.81
N THR A 550 6.40 11.15 2.92
CA THR A 550 7.76 11.02 3.52
C THR A 550 8.80 11.96 2.90
N PHE A 551 8.61 12.41 1.65
CA PHE A 551 9.48 13.38 0.97
C PHE A 551 9.70 14.67 1.77
N VAL A 552 8.74 15.08 2.63
CA VAL A 552 8.86 16.32 3.44
C VAL A 552 10.04 16.28 4.41
N ASN A 553 10.63 15.11 4.64
CA ASN A 553 11.84 14.95 5.45
C ASN A 553 13.13 15.30 4.71
N ARG A 554 13.11 15.32 3.37
CA ARG A 554 14.26 15.64 2.53
C ARG A 554 14.03 16.95 1.78
N ASP A 555 12.99 17.01 0.97
CA ASP A 555 12.74 18.12 0.07
C ASP A 555 11.26 18.51 0.06
N PHE A 556 10.97 19.78 0.34
CA PHE A 556 9.63 20.33 0.10
C PHE A 556 9.67 21.85 -0.07
N THR A 557 8.61 22.37 -0.68
CA THR A 557 8.26 23.79 -0.59
C THR A 557 6.78 23.91 -0.23
N ILE A 558 6.45 24.65 0.83
CA ILE A 558 5.06 25.02 1.14
C ILE A 558 4.91 26.53 0.95
N VAL A 559 3.88 26.95 0.22
CA VAL A 559 3.59 28.35 -0.08
C VAL A 559 2.18 28.68 0.38
N ALA A 560 1.97 29.81 1.04
CA ALA A 560 0.66 30.26 1.48
C ALA A 560 0.48 31.77 1.26
N THR A 561 -0.75 32.21 1.05
CA THR A 561 -1.11 33.63 1.08
C THR A 561 -1.69 33.98 2.45
N VAL A 562 -1.12 34.98 3.12
CA VAL A 562 -1.47 35.35 4.50
C VAL A 562 -1.82 36.83 4.61
N ASN A 563 -2.73 37.16 5.52
CA ASN A 563 -3.09 38.53 5.85
C ASN A 563 -3.24 38.65 7.37
N ILE A 564 -2.29 39.33 8.02
CA ILE A 564 -2.29 39.53 9.48
C ILE A 564 -3.23 40.69 9.80
N LYS A 565 -4.33 40.42 10.50
CA LYS A 565 -5.38 41.42 10.77
C LYS A 565 -5.02 42.39 11.89
N LYS A 566 -4.32 41.90 12.92
CA LYS A 566 -4.02 42.66 14.13
C LYS A 566 -2.62 42.36 14.63
N VAL A 567 -2.03 43.36 15.28
CA VAL A 567 -0.76 43.19 15.99
C VAL A 567 -0.92 42.20 17.12
N PRO A 568 -0.07 41.15 17.19
CA PRO A 568 -0.19 40.14 18.22
C PRO A 568 0.33 40.70 19.55
N LYS A 569 -0.08 40.08 20.66
CA LYS A 569 0.40 40.46 22.00
C LYS A 569 1.79 39.89 22.30
N THR A 570 2.11 38.76 21.69
CA THR A 570 3.38 38.03 21.81
C THR A 570 3.80 37.54 20.44
N SER A 571 5.03 37.02 20.31
CA SER A 571 5.41 36.26 19.11
C SER A 571 4.33 35.19 18.82
N THR A 572 3.88 35.14 17.57
CA THR A 572 2.78 34.29 17.12
C THR A 572 3.21 33.48 15.92
N SER A 573 2.91 32.17 15.94
CA SER A 573 3.19 31.27 14.83
C SER A 573 2.26 31.56 13.65
N LEU A 574 2.78 31.38 12.42
CA LEU A 574 2.03 31.61 11.19
C LEU A 574 1.97 30.36 10.31
N LEU A 575 3.13 29.76 10.01
CA LEU A 575 3.25 28.57 9.16
C LEU A 575 4.51 27.82 9.55
N GLY A 576 4.47 26.49 9.57
CA GLY A 576 5.67 25.69 9.80
C GLY A 576 5.48 24.20 9.72
N ALA A 577 6.61 23.49 9.82
CA ALA A 577 6.69 22.03 9.84
C ALA A 577 7.13 21.54 11.22
N SER A 578 6.39 20.59 11.77
CA SER A 578 6.59 20.07 13.13
C SER A 578 6.88 18.56 13.12
N LEU A 579 7.71 18.12 14.06
CA LEU A 579 8.00 16.70 14.29
C LEU A 579 6.81 15.95 14.91
N GLY A 580 6.83 14.61 14.85
CA GLY A 580 5.82 13.74 15.47
C GLY A 580 5.94 13.59 17.00
N ASP A 581 5.15 12.67 17.56
CA ASP A 581 4.94 12.45 19.00
C ASP A 581 6.23 12.52 19.84
N GLY A 582 6.25 13.45 20.80
CA GLY A 582 7.23 13.54 21.88
C GLY A 582 7.80 14.94 22.09
N SER A 583 8.14 15.64 21.00
CA SER A 583 8.82 16.96 21.10
C SER A 583 7.98 18.14 20.62
N GLY A 584 7.08 17.95 19.64
CA GLY A 584 6.38 19.07 18.96
C GLY A 584 7.36 20.11 18.39
N LYS A 585 8.62 19.70 18.16
CA LYS A 585 9.71 20.62 17.82
C LYS A 585 9.52 21.10 16.38
N LYS A 586 9.54 22.42 16.22
CA LYS A 586 9.42 23.10 14.93
C LYS A 586 10.74 23.04 14.18
N ILE A 587 10.77 22.38 13.03
CA ILE A 587 12.00 22.23 12.23
C ILE A 587 12.25 23.47 11.39
N ILE A 588 11.20 23.97 10.74
CA ILE A 588 11.21 25.18 9.95
C ILE A 588 9.87 25.89 10.13
N GLY A 589 9.90 27.20 10.29
CA GLY A 589 8.67 27.98 10.44
C GLY A 589 8.88 29.48 10.30
N LEU A 590 7.76 30.17 10.16
CA LEU A 590 7.64 31.61 10.18
C LEU A 590 6.66 32.02 11.29
N SER A 591 7.07 33.03 12.04
CA SER A 591 6.32 33.69 13.10
C SER A 591 6.40 35.21 12.90
N TYR A 592 5.57 35.94 13.63
CA TYR A 592 5.53 37.40 13.58
C TYR A 592 5.41 38.00 14.98
N SER A 593 6.15 39.08 15.24
CA SER A 593 6.29 39.69 16.57
C SER A 593 5.41 40.92 16.77
N PRO A 594 5.15 41.34 18.02
CA PRO A 594 4.45 42.60 18.33
C PRO A 594 5.16 43.85 17.79
N ASP A 595 6.49 43.78 17.63
CA ASP A 595 7.33 44.85 17.11
C ASP A 595 7.31 44.95 15.57
N SER A 596 6.33 44.33 14.92
CA SER A 596 6.16 44.32 13.47
C SER A 596 7.34 43.69 12.71
N LYS A 597 8.06 42.74 13.34
CA LYS A 597 9.16 42.00 12.71
C LYS A 597 8.75 40.57 12.37
N TRP A 598 9.28 40.07 11.26
CA TRP A 598 9.24 38.65 10.95
C TRP A 598 10.24 37.89 11.85
N GLU A 599 9.88 36.66 12.21
CA GLU A 599 10.73 35.78 13.00
C GLU A 599 10.81 34.41 12.33
N THR A 600 12.01 33.93 12.03
CA THR A 600 12.21 32.61 11.43
C THR A 600 12.52 31.59 12.50
N VAL A 601 11.95 30.40 12.36
CA VAL A 601 12.21 29.26 13.24
C VAL A 601 13.04 28.23 12.48
N PHE A 602 14.20 27.86 13.02
CA PHE A 602 15.01 26.75 12.53
C PHE A 602 15.43 25.88 13.72
N ASP A 603 15.12 24.58 13.65
CA ASP A 603 15.43 23.61 14.70
C ASP A 603 15.00 24.07 16.11
N GLY A 604 13.77 24.60 16.21
CA GLY A 604 13.17 25.12 17.45
C GLY A 604 13.68 26.48 17.89
N LYS A 605 14.69 27.06 17.21
CA LYS A 605 15.21 28.38 17.53
C LYS A 605 14.52 29.47 16.72
N THR A 606 13.79 30.33 17.41
CA THR A 606 13.18 31.55 16.85
C THR A 606 14.21 32.68 16.80
N THR A 607 14.38 33.31 15.64
CA THR A 607 15.30 34.44 15.44
C THR A 607 14.57 35.60 14.76
N PRO A 608 14.55 36.80 15.35
CA PRO A 608 14.01 38.00 14.72
C PRO A 608 14.80 38.38 13.47
N GLN A 609 14.10 38.87 12.46
CA GLN A 609 14.68 39.35 11.22
C GLN A 609 14.49 40.86 11.08
N ASP A 610 15.31 41.49 10.24
CA ASP A 610 15.22 42.94 9.99
C ASP A 610 14.03 43.32 9.10
N SER A 611 13.49 42.35 8.35
CA SER A 611 12.28 42.53 7.56
C SER A 611 11.05 42.70 8.43
N THR A 612 10.19 43.64 8.06
CA THR A 612 8.97 43.99 8.78
C THR A 612 7.72 43.47 8.10
N TRP A 613 6.63 43.44 8.86
CA TRP A 613 5.28 43.20 8.38
C TRP A 613 4.35 44.35 8.80
N GLU A 614 3.18 44.41 8.17
CA GLU A 614 2.18 45.48 8.39
C GLU A 614 0.80 44.81 8.52
N PRO A 615 -0.06 45.29 9.42
CA PRO A 615 -1.42 44.77 9.54
C PRO A 615 -2.22 45.04 8.26
N GLU A 616 -3.16 44.15 7.98
CA GLU A 616 -4.08 44.16 6.83
C GLU A 616 -3.42 44.07 5.45
N LYS A 617 -2.09 43.94 5.40
CA LYS A 617 -1.35 43.69 4.17
C LYS A 617 -1.26 42.20 3.86
N GLU A 618 -1.45 41.88 2.58
CA GLU A 618 -1.33 40.52 2.07
C GLU A 618 0.15 40.20 1.78
N TYR A 619 0.58 39.00 2.19
CA TYR A 619 1.92 38.48 1.97
C TYR A 619 1.83 37.08 1.38
N GLN A 620 2.68 36.77 0.41
CA GLN A 620 2.98 35.41 0.03
C GLN A 620 4.14 34.93 0.91
N VAL A 621 3.97 33.84 1.63
CA VAL A 621 5.02 33.25 2.46
C VAL A 621 5.37 31.87 1.94
N ALA A 622 6.65 31.50 1.99
CA ALA A 622 7.08 30.16 1.62
C ALA A 622 8.12 29.62 2.61
N LEU A 623 8.03 28.32 2.90
CA LEU A 623 9.05 27.56 3.62
C LEU A 623 9.59 26.49 2.69
N MET A 624 10.90 26.33 2.67
CA MET A 624 11.56 25.35 1.83
C MET A 624 12.60 24.58 2.63
N LEU A 625 12.54 23.25 2.56
CA LEU A 625 13.58 22.35 3.01
C LEU A 625 14.25 21.73 1.79
N LYS A 626 15.57 21.69 1.80
CA LYS A 626 16.40 21.07 0.76
C LYS A 626 17.44 20.15 1.36
N ASP A 627 17.65 19.00 0.74
CA ASP A 627 18.63 17.98 1.12
C ASP A 627 18.49 17.52 2.60
N GLY A 628 17.30 17.66 3.19
CA GLY A 628 16.99 17.34 4.58
C GLY A 628 17.64 18.22 5.65
N LYS A 629 18.49 19.18 5.26
CA LYS A 629 19.34 19.96 6.18
C LYS A 629 19.39 21.47 5.94
N LYS A 630 18.88 21.93 4.80
CA LYS A 630 18.90 23.35 4.40
C LYS A 630 17.49 23.92 4.44
N GLY A 631 17.22 24.81 5.39
CA GLY A 631 15.94 25.50 5.51
C GLY A 631 16.02 26.91 4.99
N SER A 632 14.97 27.38 4.32
CA SER A 632 14.85 28.79 3.93
C SER A 632 13.41 29.27 3.99
N VAL A 633 13.24 30.54 4.34
CA VAL A 633 11.95 31.20 4.52
C VAL A 633 11.90 32.42 3.61
N TYR A 634 10.81 32.56 2.86
CA TYR A 634 10.60 33.65 1.91
C TYR A 634 9.32 34.42 2.23
N VAL A 635 9.36 35.73 1.99
CA VAL A 635 8.20 36.61 1.98
C VAL A 635 8.19 37.38 0.66
N ASN A 636 7.10 37.27 -0.10
CA ASN A 636 6.94 37.83 -1.45
C ASN A 636 8.09 37.47 -2.41
N GLY A 637 8.56 36.21 -2.31
CA GLY A 637 9.68 35.70 -3.12
C GLY A 637 11.07 36.24 -2.74
N VAL A 638 11.20 36.95 -1.60
CA VAL A 638 12.47 37.43 -1.06
C VAL A 638 12.84 36.61 0.17
N ALA A 639 14.08 36.12 0.24
CA ALA A 639 14.55 35.35 1.38
C ALA A 639 14.62 36.22 2.64
N VAL A 640 13.96 35.77 3.71
CA VAL A 640 13.90 36.43 5.02
C VAL A 640 14.82 35.75 6.03
N GLY A 641 15.11 34.46 5.86
CA GLY A 641 16.12 33.77 6.63
C GLY A 641 16.43 32.38 6.08
N SER A 642 17.60 31.86 6.44
CA SER A 642 18.06 30.54 6.01
C SER A 642 18.92 29.88 7.07
N SER A 643 18.95 28.55 7.06
CA SER A 643 19.82 27.72 7.88
C SER A 643 20.36 26.57 7.05
N GLU A 644 21.66 26.30 7.18
CA GLU A 644 22.36 25.18 6.50
C GLU A 644 22.64 24.01 7.47
N THR A 645 22.17 24.11 8.71
CA THR A 645 22.52 23.21 9.82
C THR A 645 21.28 22.61 10.49
N ILE A 646 20.18 22.44 9.75
CA ILE A 646 19.04 21.69 10.28
C ILE A 646 19.46 20.22 10.39
N PRO A 647 19.28 19.57 11.55
CA PRO A 647 19.59 18.16 11.69
C PRO A 647 18.75 17.32 10.72
N THR A 648 19.40 16.41 10.02
CA THR A 648 18.76 15.42 9.14
C THR A 648 17.82 14.50 9.94
N PRO A 649 16.85 13.83 9.28
CA PRO A 649 15.98 12.84 9.93
C PRO A 649 16.77 11.81 10.76
N GLU A 650 17.92 11.36 10.23
CA GLU A 650 18.80 10.37 10.85
C GLU A 650 19.49 10.92 12.11
N GLU A 651 19.90 12.20 12.11
CA GLU A 651 20.54 12.85 13.25
C GLU A 651 19.55 13.17 14.39
N ARG A 652 18.31 13.57 14.06
CA ARG A 652 17.30 13.93 15.06
C ARG A 652 16.47 12.74 15.55
N GLY A 653 16.49 11.62 14.83
CA GLY A 653 15.76 10.39 15.19
C GLY A 653 14.23 10.49 15.05
N ASP A 654 13.72 11.52 14.36
CA ASP A 654 12.29 11.77 14.19
C ASP A 654 12.00 12.43 12.83
N VAL A 655 10.76 12.27 12.37
CA VAL A 655 10.30 12.78 11.07
C VAL A 655 9.27 13.89 11.24
N ILE A 656 9.22 14.78 10.27
CA ILE A 656 8.16 15.78 10.15
C ILE A 656 6.84 15.02 10.02
N SER A 657 5.85 15.37 10.84
CA SER A 657 4.55 14.69 10.86
C SER A 657 3.46 15.53 10.17
N HIS A 658 3.49 16.85 10.36
CA HIS A 658 2.47 17.75 9.85
C HIS A 658 3.01 19.16 9.60
N PHE A 659 2.25 19.91 8.81
CA PHE A 659 2.36 21.37 8.74
C PHE A 659 1.30 22.00 9.66
N TYR A 660 1.70 23.00 10.44
CA TYR A 660 0.77 23.86 11.16
C TYR A 660 0.54 25.15 10.37
N ILE A 661 -0.70 25.61 10.33
CA ILE A 661 -1.15 26.81 9.62
C ILE A 661 -1.94 27.65 10.63
N GLY A 662 -1.46 28.85 10.95
CA GLY A 662 -1.98 29.66 12.06
C GLY A 662 -1.27 29.38 13.40
N ASP A 663 -2.00 29.52 14.51
CA ASP A 663 -1.43 29.46 15.86
C ASP A 663 -1.58 28.08 16.50
N GLU A 664 -0.49 27.30 16.43
CA GLU A 664 -0.38 26.00 17.09
C GLU A 664 -0.24 26.10 18.61
N GLU A 665 0.39 27.15 19.13
CA GLU A 665 0.80 27.24 20.54
C GLU A 665 -0.33 27.66 21.50
N GLY A 666 -1.48 28.06 20.95
CA GLY A 666 -2.70 28.23 21.72
C GLY A 666 -2.71 29.39 22.71
N GLY A 667 -1.62 30.15 22.83
CA GLY A 667 -1.44 31.19 23.85
C GLY A 667 -1.37 32.63 23.31
N SER A 668 -1.16 32.81 22.00
CA SER A 668 -0.78 34.11 21.45
C SER A 668 -1.95 34.93 20.90
N GLY A 669 -3.05 34.26 20.54
CA GLY A 669 -4.27 34.91 20.03
C GLY A 669 -4.09 35.40 18.61
N SER A 670 -3.78 34.49 17.68
CA SER A 670 -3.65 34.81 16.26
C SER A 670 -4.87 35.54 15.71
N SER A 671 -4.61 36.41 14.75
CA SER A 671 -5.62 37.12 13.99
C SER A 671 -5.11 37.20 12.56
N VAL A 672 -5.24 36.08 11.85
CA VAL A 672 -4.68 35.92 10.51
C VAL A 672 -5.67 35.21 9.60
N THR A 673 -5.77 35.70 8.36
CA THR A 673 -6.41 34.97 7.28
C THR A 673 -5.35 34.25 6.48
N VAL A 674 -5.51 32.95 6.26
CA VAL A 674 -4.65 32.16 5.37
C VAL A 674 -5.49 31.63 4.22
N THR A 675 -5.01 31.82 3.00
CA THR A 675 -5.65 31.35 1.76
C THR A 675 -4.63 30.71 0.85
N ASN A 676 -5.10 29.79 0.01
CA ASN A 676 -4.32 29.11 -1.03
C ASN A 676 -2.95 28.59 -0.54
N VAL A 677 -2.97 27.43 0.10
CA VAL A 677 -1.76 26.75 0.55
C VAL A 677 -1.36 25.69 -0.47
N PHE A 678 -0.15 25.76 -1.01
CA PHE A 678 0.39 24.84 -2.00
C PHE A 678 1.56 24.08 -1.40
N LEU A 679 1.57 22.76 -1.55
CA LEU A 679 2.67 21.89 -1.13
C LEU A 679 3.35 21.28 -2.35
N TYR A 680 4.67 21.37 -2.40
CA TYR A 680 5.52 20.77 -3.43
C TYR A 680 6.48 19.75 -2.82
N ASN A 681 6.74 18.64 -3.52
CA ASN A 681 7.70 17.62 -3.15
C ASN A 681 9.15 17.94 -3.60
N ARG A 682 9.43 19.21 -3.90
CA ARG A 682 10.74 19.67 -4.35
C ARG A 682 11.02 21.11 -3.90
N PRO A 683 12.29 21.53 -3.92
CA PRO A 683 12.65 22.94 -3.79
C PRO A 683 12.15 23.73 -5.02
N LEU A 684 11.56 24.90 -4.78
CA LEU A 684 11.23 25.86 -5.83
C LEU A 684 12.32 26.95 -5.93
N SER A 685 12.56 27.43 -7.15
CA SER A 685 13.36 28.64 -7.36
C SER A 685 12.61 29.88 -6.87
N ALA A 686 13.34 30.97 -6.60
CA ALA A 686 12.73 32.24 -6.18
C ALA A 686 11.71 32.78 -7.21
N ASP A 687 11.94 32.53 -8.50
CA ASP A 687 11.02 32.95 -9.56
C ASP A 687 9.78 32.07 -9.62
N GLU A 688 9.91 30.75 -9.42
CA GLU A 688 8.75 29.86 -9.27
C GLU A 688 7.91 30.24 -8.05
N ILE A 689 8.52 30.56 -6.90
CA ILE A 689 7.80 31.02 -5.71
C ILE A 689 6.95 32.25 -6.05
N LYS A 690 7.53 33.24 -6.75
CA LYS A 690 6.79 34.45 -7.19
C LYS A 690 5.64 34.13 -8.14
N MET A 691 5.66 33.00 -8.85
CA MET A 691 4.57 32.58 -9.75
C MET A 691 3.39 31.94 -9.01
N VAL A 692 3.59 31.40 -7.79
CA VAL A 692 2.53 30.76 -6.98
C VAL A 692 1.59 31.81 -6.37
N LYS A 693 0.77 32.44 -7.22
CA LYS A 693 -0.12 33.53 -6.82
C LYS A 693 -1.55 33.05 -6.60
N LYS A 694 -2.35 33.93 -6.00
CA LYS A 694 -3.79 33.80 -5.87
C LYS A 694 -4.43 33.52 -7.23
N LEU A 695 -5.26 32.48 -7.31
CA LEU A 695 -6.06 32.20 -8.49
C LEU A 695 -7.16 33.26 -8.63
N ASP A 696 -7.17 34.01 -9.72
CA ASP A 696 -8.29 34.89 -10.03
C ASP A 696 -9.57 34.05 -10.23
N GLY A 697 -10.69 34.52 -9.66
CA GLY A 697 -11.95 33.78 -9.63
C GLY A 697 -12.50 33.37 -11.01
N SER A 698 -12.00 33.96 -12.09
CA SER A 698 -12.32 33.62 -13.48
C SER A 698 -11.94 32.19 -13.87
N VAL A 699 -10.85 31.64 -13.31
CA VAL A 699 -10.38 30.28 -13.64
C VAL A 699 -11.30 29.21 -13.02
N ARG A 700 -12.08 29.56 -11.99
CA ARG A 700 -12.82 28.61 -11.13
C ARG A 700 -14.27 28.34 -11.52
N VAL A 701 -14.90 29.18 -12.37
CA VAL A 701 -16.31 28.98 -12.75
C VAL A 701 -16.49 27.70 -13.59
N GLY A 702 -15.45 27.28 -14.32
CA GLY A 702 -15.49 26.07 -15.15
C GLY A 702 -15.30 24.75 -14.39
N VAL A 703 -14.50 24.71 -13.32
CA VAL A 703 -14.14 23.44 -12.66
C VAL A 703 -15.00 23.18 -11.42
N SER A 704 -15.34 24.20 -10.62
CA SER A 704 -16.02 23.97 -9.34
C SER A 704 -17.55 23.92 -9.45
N ARG A 705 -18.18 24.70 -10.36
CA ARG A 705 -19.63 24.66 -10.56
C ARG A 705 -20.08 23.57 -11.53
N VAL A 706 -19.29 23.28 -12.56
CA VAL A 706 -19.65 22.26 -13.57
C VAL A 706 -19.49 20.85 -12.99
N LEU A 707 -18.52 20.58 -12.11
CA LEU A 707 -18.40 19.27 -11.44
C LEU A 707 -19.52 19.02 -10.42
N LEU A 708 -19.92 20.04 -9.64
CA LEU A 708 -21.07 19.92 -8.74
C LEU A 708 -22.38 19.69 -9.51
N LEU A 709 -22.53 20.31 -10.70
CA LEU A 709 -23.70 20.12 -11.56
C LEU A 709 -23.66 18.82 -12.37
N LEU A 710 -22.49 18.31 -12.78
CA LEU A 710 -22.36 17.02 -13.46
C LEU A 710 -22.61 15.84 -12.53
N LEU A 711 -22.21 15.95 -11.25
CA LEU A 711 -22.56 14.98 -10.21
C LEU A 711 -24.06 14.97 -9.88
N LEU A 712 -24.76 16.11 -10.04
CA LEU A 712 -26.22 16.19 -9.92
C LEU A 712 -26.95 15.78 -11.21
N GLY A 713 -26.32 15.93 -12.39
CA GLY A 713 -26.96 15.74 -13.70
C GLY A 713 -26.93 14.31 -14.26
N LEU A 714 -26.00 13.46 -13.82
CA LEU A 714 -25.89 12.07 -14.33
C LEU A 714 -26.82 11.07 -13.62
N GLY A 715 -27.55 11.47 -12.58
CA GLY A 715 -28.61 10.66 -11.96
C GLY A 715 -30.01 10.83 -12.57
N GLY A 716 -30.17 11.70 -13.57
CA GLY A 716 -31.49 12.13 -14.06
C GLY A 716 -31.99 11.52 -15.37
N ILE A 717 -31.17 10.74 -16.10
CA ILE A 717 -31.53 10.29 -17.47
C ILE A 717 -31.70 8.76 -17.60
N ALA A 718 -31.43 7.97 -16.55
CA ALA A 718 -31.64 6.51 -16.59
C ALA A 718 -33.04 6.06 -16.10
N ALA A 719 -34.00 6.98 -15.93
CA ALA A 719 -35.38 6.67 -15.52
C ALA A 719 -36.43 6.89 -16.61
N LEU A 720 -36.01 7.16 -17.85
CA LEU A 720 -36.88 7.25 -19.02
C LEU A 720 -36.17 6.61 -20.22
N TYR A 721 -36.10 5.28 -20.23
CA TYR A 721 -36.45 4.38 -21.35
C TYR A 721 -36.19 2.92 -20.97
#